data_AF-A0A839EI07-F1
#
_entry.id   AF-A0A839EI07-F1
#
_cell.length_a   1.000
_cell.length_b   1.000
_cell.length_c   1.000
_cell.angle_alpha   90.00
_cell.angle_beta   90.00
_cell.angle_gamma   90.00
#
_symmetry.space_group_name_H-M   'P 1'
#
loop_
_entity.id
_entity.type
_entity.pdbx_description
1 polymer ?
#
loop_
_entity_poly.entity_id
_entity_poly.type
_entity_poly.pdbx_seq_one_letter_code
_entity_poly.pdbx_strand_id
1 'polypeptide(L)'
;MRMFFWLNLLFLVPASAFAQSRPDMGPSTSTIGNAPIAGNTTEVLPSDSGKPLPAAVGTTDTPSNDAIYYIAPGTGAVALTVNSKLSQIINAADFGLVSDNCATDATGPLRAAIAAAAGKKLVIPAGTFCLNTASSTLQITSPIEIEGQGTAGTLIKWNAPFGTNYAPTIDVLADNVTVHDLAFDGNSVNDNYLDSVYYGGVVTSPMTPWGEVAFVIEGNNFTGYNLKVRRAFNNCIGIGKITADGKKPIFGSPRNVNLNNIYTEYCGNGIAAANQPIPGHNGFGVDNGSGSYVNISNVIDRQSFANFGNDLNAGAGVNWTNAWGYFARRDPAHTAAVPASGFGFYNGSAGGMFNNINIISPDTFGVLAGASASQTSWNNITVRGAGRQCLIIGATSSNWNNVECESPSKALAGGYAAVRIRNDEVTCDEHRRNCQPLPISNLRMNNLVIEGATNTRAQQNAPPTWSYAIETTGGPHNVTGIINMNKASGEKGPTAFNIDPAVTGLQINHKEALTHSFGDPMIDSLSPYSFAFGGLTNVKSTGQNASWQSAGFGDVANNGSLFVSDTAIPAKRLAFGWDPVNNISVVQSIQAHVAPQPLALNPSGGNVYLGQQTLTPASVAGFPYMGSIAGKPTGTPPAISGMAPFTFDATNRNLNIYSGDWLRIPTVAASAADMWEGTANRLVQPPSVNAADAPVTLNDDLHVVLNFSTGKNYSLHLTLPVTNLDNPLNVVPGRTGFIRISQDATGGRSVAFGNAFKFPGGIPCVVASAPNAISYIRWSAFSSTELSTACDLDVR
;
A
#
# COMPACT_ATOMS: atom_id res chain seq x y z
N MET A 1 27.25 -19.47 -27.42
CA MET A 1 28.47 -18.89 -28.02
C MET A 1 28.75 -17.57 -27.28
N ARG A 2 29.84 -17.48 -26.48
CA ARG A 2 30.21 -16.35 -25.58
C ARG A 2 29.10 -15.98 -24.56
N MET A 3 29.08 -16.37 -23.28
CA MET A 3 30.12 -16.68 -22.28
C MET A 3 31.01 -15.49 -21.88
N PHE A 4 30.79 -15.01 -20.65
CA PHE A 4 31.74 -14.24 -19.84
C PHE A 4 31.69 -14.78 -18.40
N PHE A 5 32.87 -15.07 -17.86
CA PHE A 5 33.11 -15.56 -16.49
C PHE A 5 33.72 -14.42 -15.68
N TRP A 6 33.48 -14.37 -14.36
CA TRP A 6 34.50 -13.95 -13.41
C TRP A 6 34.53 -14.93 -12.23
N LEU A 7 35.72 -15.47 -11.98
CA LEU A 7 36.06 -16.43 -10.95
C LEU A 7 37.27 -15.84 -10.22
N ASN A 8 37.30 -15.87 -8.89
CA ASN A 8 38.52 -15.61 -8.12
C ASN A 8 38.89 -16.89 -7.37
N LEU A 9 40.13 -17.35 -7.59
CA LEU A 9 40.64 -18.62 -7.08
C LEU A 9 41.94 -18.39 -6.29
N LEU A 10 42.09 -19.17 -5.22
CA LEU A 10 43.30 -19.45 -4.44
C LEU A 10 44.64 -19.39 -5.20
N PHE A 11 45.69 -18.95 -4.49
CA PHE A 11 47.05 -19.45 -4.68
C PHE A 11 47.85 -19.48 -3.35
N LEU A 12 48.71 -20.52 -3.21
CA LEU A 12 49.80 -20.64 -2.24
C LEU A 12 51.11 -20.16 -2.91
N VAL A 13 52.29 -19.96 -2.31
CA VAL A 13 52.98 -20.32 -1.03
C VAL A 13 54.04 -19.18 -0.79
N PRO A 14 54.97 -19.18 0.20
CA PRO A 14 55.20 -19.98 1.42
C PRO A 14 55.42 -19.14 2.71
N ALA A 15 55.71 -19.82 3.84
CA ALA A 15 56.10 -19.21 5.11
C ALA A 15 57.62 -19.02 5.27
N SER A 16 58.07 -17.96 5.96
CA SER A 16 59.16 -17.99 6.96
C SER A 16 59.45 -16.60 7.59
N ALA A 17 59.80 -16.62 8.88
CA ALA A 17 60.45 -15.55 9.70
C ALA A 17 59.81 -14.13 9.71
N PHE A 18 59.34 -13.61 10.84
CA PHE A 18 60.13 -13.35 12.05
C PHE A 18 59.27 -13.36 13.33
N ALA A 19 59.92 -13.63 14.48
CA ALA A 19 59.26 -13.72 15.79
C ALA A 19 59.38 -12.43 16.61
N GLN A 20 58.40 -12.12 17.48
CA GLN A 20 58.66 -12.03 18.93
C GLN A 20 57.40 -11.88 19.82
N SER A 21 57.52 -12.45 21.02
CA SER A 21 56.80 -12.14 22.28
C SER A 21 55.27 -12.26 22.35
N ARG A 22 54.80 -13.46 22.76
CA ARG A 22 53.88 -13.63 23.89
C ARG A 22 54.41 -14.74 24.82
N PRO A 23 54.19 -14.67 26.14
CA PRO A 23 54.62 -15.71 27.07
C PRO A 23 53.56 -16.81 27.18
N ASP A 24 53.90 -18.04 26.78
CA ASP A 24 53.12 -19.24 27.10
C ASP A 24 53.67 -19.89 28.38
N MET A 25 52.78 -20.21 29.32
CA MET A 25 53.12 -21.04 30.48
C MET A 25 53.01 -22.52 30.08
N GLY A 26 54.16 -23.18 29.93
CA GLY A 26 54.23 -24.63 29.73
C GLY A 26 53.84 -25.42 30.99
N PRO A 27 53.39 -26.68 30.85
CA PRO A 27 52.87 -27.49 31.94
C PRO A 27 53.97 -28.03 32.87
N SER A 28 53.59 -28.30 34.12
CA SER A 28 54.46 -28.87 35.14
C SER A 28 54.71 -30.38 34.94
N THR A 29 55.93 -30.75 34.59
CA THR A 29 56.45 -32.13 34.77
C THR A 29 57.58 -32.13 35.79
N SER A 30 57.24 -32.44 37.05
CA SER A 30 58.20 -32.54 38.15
C SER A 30 58.95 -33.87 38.08
N THR A 31 60.09 -33.89 37.38
CA THR A 31 61.03 -35.01 37.42
C THR A 31 61.98 -34.84 38.61
N ILE A 32 61.99 -35.83 39.51
CA ILE A 32 62.87 -35.82 40.69
C ILE A 32 64.35 -35.82 40.24
N GLY A 33 65.13 -34.88 40.78
CA GLY A 33 66.53 -34.72 40.44
C GLY A 33 67.43 -35.78 41.09
N ASN A 34 68.15 -36.54 40.28
CA ASN A 34 69.25 -37.39 40.75
C ASN A 34 70.45 -36.52 41.17
N ALA A 35 70.92 -36.72 42.40
CA ALA A 35 72.26 -36.33 42.87
C ALA A 35 73.17 -37.59 42.93
N PRO A 36 74.50 -37.43 42.85
CA PRO A 36 75.34 -38.39 42.12
C PRO A 36 75.77 -39.63 42.90
N ILE A 37 75.93 -40.74 42.15
CA ILE A 37 76.58 -41.96 42.61
C ILE A 37 78.09 -41.77 42.54
N ALA A 38 78.76 -41.92 43.68
CA ALA A 38 80.19 -42.25 43.76
C ALA A 38 80.31 -43.63 44.41
N GLY A 39 80.95 -44.59 43.74
CA GLY A 39 81.20 -45.92 44.29
C GLY A 39 82.63 -46.04 44.83
N ASN A 40 82.84 -46.91 45.83
CA ASN A 40 83.69 -48.11 45.73
C ASN A 40 83.80 -48.85 47.09
N THR A 41 84.34 -50.07 47.05
CA THR A 41 84.92 -50.88 48.15
C THR A 41 83.99 -51.41 49.24
N THR A 42 83.50 -52.63 48.99
CA THR A 42 83.75 -53.82 49.84
C THR A 42 84.07 -53.62 51.33
N GLU A 43 83.16 -54.08 52.19
CA GLU A 43 83.58 -54.83 53.39
C GLU A 43 82.54 -55.91 53.74
N VAL A 44 83.01 -57.01 54.34
CA VAL A 44 82.24 -58.24 54.61
C VAL A 44 82.00 -58.34 56.11
N LEU A 45 80.74 -58.46 56.55
CA LEU A 45 80.37 -59.03 57.86
C LEU A 45 79.02 -59.77 57.78
N PRO A 46 78.75 -60.73 58.70
CA PRO A 46 77.93 -61.90 58.39
C PRO A 46 76.51 -61.86 58.98
N SER A 47 75.75 -62.90 58.66
CA SER A 47 74.46 -63.23 59.30
C SER A 47 74.57 -63.40 60.81
N ASP A 48 73.66 -62.81 61.57
CA ASP A 48 73.20 -63.41 62.83
C ASP A 48 71.68 -63.18 63.01
N SER A 49 71.15 -63.84 64.04
CA SER A 49 69.81 -64.38 64.15
C SER A 49 69.10 -63.84 65.39
N GLY A 50 67.78 -63.66 65.28
CA GLY A 50 66.86 -63.74 66.42
C GLY A 50 66.82 -62.59 67.44
N LYS A 51 65.64 -61.96 67.52
CA LYS A 51 65.13 -61.08 68.60
C LYS A 51 65.67 -59.63 68.57
N PRO A 52 64.95 -58.67 69.18
CA PRO A 52 63.70 -58.15 68.63
C PRO A 52 63.80 -56.64 68.38
N LEU A 53 63.10 -56.13 67.35
CA LEU A 53 62.96 -54.68 67.17
C LEU A 53 62.13 -54.09 68.33
N PRO A 54 62.53 -52.94 68.91
CA PRO A 54 61.87 -52.35 70.07
C PRO A 54 60.47 -51.82 69.74
N ALA A 55 59.67 -51.67 70.80
CA ALA A 55 58.24 -51.37 70.74
C ALA A 55 57.88 -50.08 69.99
N ALA A 56 56.65 -50.05 69.48
CA ALA A 56 56.08 -48.95 68.73
C ALA A 56 56.21 -47.60 69.46
N VAL A 57 56.91 -46.65 68.83
CA VAL A 57 56.61 -45.23 69.04
C VAL A 57 55.31 -44.96 68.30
N GLY A 58 54.20 -44.94 69.04
CA GLY A 58 52.91 -44.54 68.52
C GLY A 58 52.89 -43.03 68.28
N THR A 59 53.41 -42.58 67.14
CA THR A 59 52.91 -41.34 66.53
C THR A 59 51.56 -41.66 65.93
N THR A 60 50.51 -41.45 66.73
CA THR A 60 49.16 -41.28 66.22
C THR A 60 49.09 -39.97 65.45
N ASP A 61 49.67 -39.95 64.24
CA ASP A 61 49.21 -39.07 63.16
C ASP A 61 47.83 -39.57 62.71
N THR A 62 46.87 -39.44 63.63
CA THR A 62 45.53 -39.03 63.26
C THR A 62 45.74 -37.76 62.43
N PRO A 63 45.31 -37.70 61.16
CA PRO A 63 45.48 -36.48 60.39
C PRO A 63 44.81 -35.36 61.16
N SER A 64 45.62 -34.42 61.65
CA SER A 64 45.13 -33.28 62.39
C SER A 64 44.09 -32.57 61.53
N ASN A 65 42.96 -32.21 62.12
CA ASN A 65 41.95 -31.36 61.48
C ASN A 65 42.44 -29.90 61.37
N ASP A 66 43.73 -29.71 61.08
CA ASP A 66 44.33 -28.42 60.79
C ASP A 66 43.70 -27.89 59.51
N ALA A 67 42.80 -26.94 59.70
CA ALA A 67 42.18 -26.22 58.61
C ALA A 67 43.27 -25.50 57.82
N ILE A 68 43.66 -26.04 56.67
CA ILE A 68 44.55 -25.34 55.75
C ILE A 68 43.79 -24.11 55.25
N TYR A 69 44.34 -22.91 55.47
CA TYR A 69 43.71 -21.65 55.08
C TYR A 69 44.26 -21.13 53.74
N TYR A 70 43.35 -20.60 52.92
CA TYR A 70 43.61 -19.84 51.71
C TYR A 70 43.25 -18.37 51.97
N ILE A 71 44.17 -17.46 51.67
CA ILE A 71 43.94 -16.01 51.67
C ILE A 71 44.10 -15.53 50.23
N ALA A 72 43.08 -14.89 49.68
CA ALA A 72 43.18 -14.28 48.35
C ALA A 72 44.15 -13.09 48.37
N PRO A 73 44.90 -12.82 47.29
CA PRO A 73 45.76 -11.64 47.23
C PRO A 73 44.91 -10.36 47.17
N GLY A 74 45.09 -9.46 48.14
CA GLY A 74 44.42 -8.15 48.18
C GLY A 74 44.33 -7.56 49.59
N THR A 75 44.26 -6.22 49.69
CA THR A 75 44.02 -5.56 50.98
C THR A 75 42.58 -5.82 51.43
N GLY A 76 42.41 -6.32 52.66
CA GLY A 76 41.10 -6.68 53.21
C GLY A 76 40.62 -8.10 52.90
N ALA A 77 41.44 -8.94 52.24
CA ALA A 77 41.11 -10.35 52.03
C ALA A 77 41.05 -11.13 53.36
N VAL A 78 39.96 -11.87 53.57
CA VAL A 78 39.74 -12.69 54.76
C VAL A 78 40.19 -14.13 54.48
N ALA A 79 40.76 -14.79 55.49
CA ALA A 79 41.15 -16.20 55.40
C ALA A 79 39.92 -17.12 55.29
N LEU A 80 39.91 -17.95 54.25
CA LEU A 80 38.95 -19.02 54.02
C LEU A 80 39.66 -20.36 54.22
N THR A 81 38.95 -21.46 54.52
CA THR A 81 39.61 -22.79 54.46
C THR A 81 39.77 -23.23 53.00
N VAL A 82 40.81 -23.99 52.66
CA VAL A 82 41.01 -24.56 51.32
C VAL A 82 39.78 -25.37 50.90
N ASN A 83 39.18 -26.14 51.81
CA ASN A 83 37.92 -26.85 51.56
C ASN A 83 36.78 -25.89 51.20
N SER A 84 36.60 -24.80 51.95
CA SER A 84 35.57 -23.80 51.61
C SER A 84 35.82 -23.15 50.25
N LYS A 85 37.09 -22.89 49.89
CA LYS A 85 37.48 -22.30 48.61
C LYS A 85 37.26 -23.25 47.43
N LEU A 86 37.66 -24.52 47.56
CA LEU A 86 37.42 -25.56 46.55
C LEU A 86 35.92 -25.83 46.38
N SER A 87 35.14 -25.78 47.47
CA SER A 87 33.69 -26.01 47.43
C SER A 87 32.87 -24.92 46.70
N GLN A 88 33.51 -23.87 46.16
CA GLN A 88 32.85 -22.80 45.40
C GLN A 88 32.55 -23.18 43.95
N ILE A 89 33.29 -24.14 43.39
CA ILE A 89 33.10 -24.67 42.04
C ILE A 89 32.99 -26.19 42.16
N ILE A 90 31.89 -26.74 41.66
CA ILE A 90 31.60 -28.17 41.68
C ILE A 90 31.88 -28.73 40.29
N ASN A 91 32.72 -29.76 40.17
CA ASN A 91 32.90 -30.47 38.90
C ASN A 91 32.00 -31.71 38.88
N ALA A 92 31.19 -31.87 37.83
CA ALA A 92 30.30 -33.01 37.72
C ALA A 92 31.05 -34.36 37.64
N ALA A 93 32.31 -34.36 37.17
CA ALA A 93 33.17 -35.54 37.16
C ALA A 93 33.39 -36.13 38.56
N ASP A 94 33.44 -35.29 39.61
CA ASP A 94 33.66 -35.71 41.00
C ASP A 94 32.49 -36.56 41.55
N PHE A 95 31.34 -36.53 40.88
CA PHE A 95 30.13 -37.29 41.21
C PHE A 95 29.98 -38.57 40.37
N GLY A 96 31.05 -38.97 39.66
CA GLY A 96 31.06 -40.15 38.80
C GLY A 96 30.39 -39.93 37.44
N LEU A 97 30.37 -38.69 36.93
CA LEU A 97 29.87 -38.41 35.59
C LEU A 97 30.84 -38.95 34.52
N VAL A 98 30.34 -39.83 33.65
CA VAL A 98 31.12 -40.50 32.59
C VAL A 98 30.46 -40.25 31.23
N SER A 99 31.29 -40.07 30.19
CA SER A 99 30.87 -39.97 28.79
C SER A 99 31.36 -41.20 28.01
N ASP A 100 30.49 -42.20 27.86
CA ASP A 100 30.82 -43.53 27.32
C ASP A 100 29.84 -44.01 26.23
N ASN A 101 29.45 -43.10 25.32
CA ASN A 101 28.48 -43.39 24.25
C ASN A 101 27.11 -43.87 24.75
N CYS A 102 26.62 -43.30 25.85
CA CYS A 102 25.38 -43.64 26.54
C CYS A 102 25.32 -45.02 27.24
N ALA A 103 26.45 -45.70 27.46
CA ALA A 103 26.44 -46.96 28.19
C ALA A 103 26.10 -46.77 29.69
N THR A 104 26.58 -45.69 30.30
CA THR A 104 26.23 -45.27 31.66
C THR A 104 25.11 -44.24 31.65
N ASP A 105 24.17 -44.37 32.61
CA ASP A 105 23.14 -43.37 32.86
C ASP A 105 23.72 -42.19 33.67
N ALA A 106 23.76 -41.01 33.05
CA ALA A 106 24.28 -39.78 33.66
C ALA A 106 23.31 -39.17 34.69
N THR A 107 22.07 -39.65 34.78
CA THR A 107 21.01 -39.10 35.63
C THR A 107 21.42 -38.95 37.10
N GLY A 108 22.00 -40.00 37.69
CA GLY A 108 22.44 -40.01 39.09
C GLY A 108 23.55 -39.00 39.37
N PRO A 109 24.71 -39.11 38.68
CA PRO A 109 25.83 -38.17 38.81
C PRO A 109 25.44 -36.70 38.59
N LEU A 110 24.67 -36.39 37.54
CA LEU A 110 24.24 -35.02 37.27
C LEU A 110 23.34 -34.46 38.38
N ARG A 111 22.35 -35.22 38.86
CA ARG A 111 21.49 -34.79 39.98
C ARG A 111 22.28 -34.55 41.27
N ALA A 112 23.25 -35.40 41.57
CA ALA A 112 24.10 -35.23 42.74
C ALA A 112 24.99 -33.97 42.63
N ALA A 113 25.58 -33.73 41.45
CA ALA A 113 26.40 -32.55 41.20
C ALA A 113 25.57 -31.25 41.22
N ILE A 114 24.36 -31.25 40.63
CA ILE A 114 23.39 -30.13 40.70
C ILE A 114 23.03 -29.81 42.15
N ALA A 115 22.72 -30.82 42.97
CA ALA A 115 22.39 -30.63 44.38
C ALA A 115 23.57 -30.06 45.19
N ALA A 116 24.80 -30.53 44.94
CA ALA A 116 26.01 -30.03 45.58
C ALA A 116 26.39 -28.60 45.16
N ALA A 117 25.98 -28.19 43.96
CA ALA A 117 26.22 -26.88 43.37
C ALA A 117 25.12 -25.83 43.69
N ALA A 118 24.19 -26.12 44.59
CA ALA A 118 23.21 -25.15 45.07
C ALA A 118 23.89 -23.86 45.58
N GLY A 119 23.52 -22.73 44.97
CA GLY A 119 24.08 -21.39 45.22
C GLY A 119 25.48 -21.15 44.65
N LYS A 120 25.95 -21.99 43.72
CA LYS A 120 27.35 -22.05 43.25
C LYS A 120 27.44 -22.29 41.74
N LYS A 121 28.67 -22.46 41.25
CA LYS A 121 28.98 -22.89 39.89
C LYS A 121 29.15 -24.40 39.80
N LEU A 122 28.47 -25.01 38.82
CA LEU A 122 28.64 -26.38 38.35
C LEU A 122 29.36 -26.35 37.00
N VAL A 123 30.49 -27.03 36.92
CA VAL A 123 31.21 -27.28 35.67
C VAL A 123 30.92 -28.69 35.21
N ILE A 124 30.39 -28.83 34.00
CA ILE A 124 30.18 -30.11 33.32
C ILE A 124 31.35 -30.28 32.33
N PRO A 125 32.10 -31.40 32.39
CA PRO A 125 33.22 -31.65 31.50
C PRO A 125 32.76 -31.84 30.03
N ALA A 126 33.73 -31.88 29.11
CA ALA A 126 33.45 -32.26 27.73
C ALA A 126 33.04 -33.74 27.66
N GLY A 127 32.04 -34.06 26.83
CA GLY A 127 31.48 -35.40 26.70
C GLY A 127 30.01 -35.39 26.28
N THR A 128 29.48 -36.60 26.05
CA THR A 128 28.05 -36.85 25.83
C THR A 128 27.50 -37.66 27.01
N PHE A 129 26.55 -37.06 27.73
CA PHE A 129 26.00 -37.57 28.98
C PHE A 129 24.53 -37.92 28.77
N CYS A 130 24.19 -39.20 28.87
CA CYS A 130 22.89 -39.71 28.42
C CYS A 130 21.97 -40.02 29.61
N LEU A 131 20.74 -39.54 29.50
CA LEU A 131 19.68 -39.70 30.48
C LEU A 131 18.84 -40.93 30.10
N ASN A 132 19.16 -42.08 30.69
CA ASN A 132 18.74 -43.39 30.16
C ASN A 132 17.39 -43.90 30.71
N THR A 133 16.63 -43.12 31.49
CA THR A 133 15.32 -43.54 32.03
C THR A 133 14.23 -42.50 31.76
N ALA A 134 12.96 -42.95 31.75
CA ALA A 134 11.81 -42.08 31.49
C ALA A 134 11.57 -41.01 32.58
N SER A 135 12.21 -41.14 33.75
CA SER A 135 12.10 -40.20 34.87
C SER A 135 13.39 -39.40 35.10
N SER A 136 14.25 -39.28 34.07
CA SER A 136 15.60 -38.72 34.19
C SER A 136 15.71 -37.19 34.19
N THR A 137 14.62 -36.43 34.06
CA THR A 137 14.62 -34.95 33.97
C THR A 137 15.51 -34.28 35.02
N LEU A 138 16.38 -33.37 34.58
CA LEU A 138 17.26 -32.61 35.46
C LEU A 138 16.52 -31.38 36.00
N GLN A 139 15.92 -31.52 37.17
CA GLN A 139 15.24 -30.41 37.85
C GLN A 139 16.24 -29.51 38.56
N ILE A 140 16.22 -28.22 38.23
CA ILE A 140 17.04 -27.18 38.88
C ILE A 140 16.18 -26.46 39.91
N THR A 141 16.30 -26.87 41.17
CA THR A 141 15.45 -26.42 42.30
C THR A 141 16.13 -25.40 43.23
N SER A 142 17.34 -24.97 42.91
CA SER A 142 18.05 -23.89 43.63
C SER A 142 18.82 -22.99 42.65
N PRO A 143 19.15 -21.74 43.01
CA PRO A 143 19.99 -20.85 42.21
C PRO A 143 21.33 -21.52 41.90
N ILE A 144 21.80 -21.46 40.65
CA ILE A 144 23.01 -22.15 40.19
C ILE A 144 23.53 -21.52 38.90
N GLU A 145 24.85 -21.58 38.69
CA GLU A 145 25.49 -21.34 37.39
C GLU A 145 25.95 -22.69 36.82
N ILE A 146 25.49 -23.07 35.63
CA ILE A 146 25.87 -24.32 34.97
C ILE A 146 26.68 -23.99 33.70
N GLU A 147 27.95 -24.37 33.70
CA GLU A 147 28.89 -24.20 32.59
C GLU A 147 29.21 -25.56 31.94
N GLY A 148 29.18 -25.63 30.61
CA GLY A 148 29.82 -26.70 29.84
C GLY A 148 31.06 -26.23 29.07
N GLN A 149 31.64 -27.15 28.29
CA GLN A 149 32.87 -26.91 27.51
C GLN A 149 32.57 -26.51 26.05
N GLY A 150 31.54 -25.67 25.86
CA GLY A 150 31.00 -25.24 24.58
C GLY A 150 29.92 -26.18 24.01
N THR A 151 29.07 -25.65 23.12
CA THR A 151 27.95 -26.38 22.48
C THR A 151 28.34 -27.60 21.65
N ALA A 152 29.62 -27.72 21.28
CA ALA A 152 30.19 -28.90 20.63
C ALA A 152 30.99 -29.81 21.59
N GLY A 153 31.35 -29.31 22.77
CA GLY A 153 32.15 -30.02 23.76
C GLY A 153 31.31 -30.76 24.80
N THR A 154 30.25 -30.15 25.33
CA THR A 154 29.38 -30.75 26.36
C THR A 154 27.97 -30.95 25.81
N LEU A 155 27.48 -32.19 25.85
CA LEU A 155 26.15 -32.57 25.39
C LEU A 155 25.40 -33.38 26.46
N ILE A 156 24.24 -32.89 26.91
CA ILE A 156 23.29 -33.67 27.69
C ILE A 156 22.21 -34.21 26.75
N LYS A 157 22.00 -35.52 26.72
CA LYS A 157 21.13 -36.19 25.76
C LYS A 157 20.03 -36.98 26.45
N TRP A 158 18.77 -36.74 26.11
CA TRP A 158 17.67 -37.63 26.47
C TRP A 158 17.85 -38.98 25.74
N ASN A 159 17.81 -40.08 26.48
CA ASN A 159 18.09 -41.40 25.93
C ASN A 159 17.26 -42.49 26.63
N ALA A 160 16.05 -42.12 27.09
CA ALA A 160 15.11 -43.06 27.66
C ALA A 160 14.76 -44.19 26.67
N PRO A 161 14.27 -45.37 27.14
CA PRO A 161 13.93 -46.49 26.27
C PRO A 161 12.84 -46.14 25.25
N PHE A 162 12.87 -46.82 24.10
CA PHE A 162 11.86 -46.68 23.05
C PHE A 162 10.44 -46.94 23.60
N GLY A 163 9.47 -46.11 23.22
CA GLY A 163 8.07 -46.25 23.62
C GLY A 163 7.78 -45.79 25.06
N THR A 164 8.72 -45.11 25.71
CA THR A 164 8.45 -44.42 26.98
C THR A 164 7.92 -43.01 26.76
N ASN A 165 7.15 -42.48 27.72
CA ASN A 165 6.70 -41.09 27.69
C ASN A 165 7.90 -40.13 27.71
N TYR A 166 7.83 -39.09 26.90
CA TYR A 166 8.82 -38.02 26.92
C TYR A 166 8.70 -37.16 28.19
N ALA A 167 9.82 -36.58 28.62
CA ALA A 167 9.85 -35.55 29.67
C ALA A 167 10.99 -34.56 29.36
N PRO A 168 11.03 -33.37 30.01
CA PRO A 168 12.11 -32.43 29.77
C PRO A 168 13.48 -33.02 30.06
N THR A 169 14.48 -32.64 29.26
CA THR A 169 15.88 -33.01 29.54
C THR A 169 16.39 -32.21 30.75
N ILE A 170 16.03 -30.93 30.80
CA ILE A 170 16.26 -30.01 31.92
C ILE A 170 15.00 -29.18 32.18
N ASP A 171 14.71 -28.96 33.46
CA ASP A 171 13.56 -28.19 33.95
C ASP A 171 14.04 -27.18 35.01
N VAL A 172 14.02 -25.90 34.67
CA VAL A 172 14.57 -24.83 35.51
C VAL A 172 13.49 -24.16 36.34
N LEU A 173 13.25 -24.73 37.52
CA LEU A 173 12.22 -24.32 38.49
C LEU A 173 12.65 -23.13 39.36
N ALA A 174 13.95 -22.97 39.60
CA ALA A 174 14.53 -21.98 40.51
C ALA A 174 14.79 -20.62 39.88
N ASP A 175 14.62 -19.58 40.68
CA ASP A 175 15.00 -18.21 40.32
C ASP A 175 16.53 -18.01 40.36
N ASN A 176 17.05 -17.09 39.55
CA ASN A 176 18.47 -16.70 39.48
C ASN A 176 19.39 -17.86 39.05
N VAL A 177 19.04 -18.50 37.93
CA VAL A 177 19.81 -19.59 37.32
C VAL A 177 20.49 -19.10 36.05
N THR A 178 21.77 -19.44 35.89
CA THR A 178 22.54 -19.19 34.66
C THR A 178 22.96 -20.52 34.04
N VAL A 179 22.80 -20.69 32.72
CA VAL A 179 23.16 -21.93 32.00
C VAL A 179 23.84 -21.57 30.70
N HIS A 180 25.08 -22.04 30.48
CA HIS A 180 25.86 -21.64 29.31
C HIS A 180 26.88 -22.65 28.82
N ASP A 181 27.27 -22.48 27.55
CA ASP A 181 28.35 -23.23 26.89
C ASP A 181 28.12 -24.75 26.85
N LEU A 182 26.89 -25.19 26.56
CA LEU A 182 26.55 -26.61 26.38
C LEU A 182 25.39 -26.85 25.43
N ALA A 183 25.22 -28.12 25.05
CA ALA A 183 24.11 -28.58 24.22
C ALA A 183 23.16 -29.51 24.98
N PHE A 184 21.89 -29.47 24.58
CA PHE A 184 20.83 -30.41 24.97
C PHE A 184 20.26 -31.07 23.71
N ASP A 185 19.99 -32.37 23.78
CA ASP A 185 19.45 -33.14 22.67
C ASP A 185 18.31 -34.03 23.16
N GLY A 186 17.08 -33.65 22.80
CA GLY A 186 15.88 -34.39 23.15
C GLY A 186 15.79 -35.77 22.47
N ASN A 187 16.63 -36.03 21.47
CA ASN A 187 16.74 -37.31 20.79
C ASN A 187 15.41 -37.85 20.20
N SER A 188 14.39 -37.02 20.02
CA SER A 188 13.14 -37.40 19.40
C SER A 188 13.35 -37.63 17.90
N VAL A 189 12.99 -38.83 17.45
CA VAL A 189 13.05 -39.29 16.06
C VAL A 189 11.99 -40.37 15.84
N ASN A 190 11.16 -40.24 14.80
CA ASN A 190 10.24 -41.27 14.28
C ASN A 190 9.58 -42.15 15.37
N ASP A 191 8.67 -41.58 16.15
CA ASP A 191 7.83 -42.29 17.12
C ASP A 191 8.58 -43.06 18.22
N ASN A 192 9.82 -42.67 18.52
CA ASN A 192 10.61 -43.32 19.57
C ASN A 192 10.15 -43.04 21.01
N TYR A 193 9.31 -42.03 21.20
CA TYR A 193 8.73 -41.64 22.49
C TYR A 193 7.22 -41.45 22.36
N LEU A 194 6.51 -41.57 23.48
CA LEU A 194 5.10 -41.23 23.60
C LEU A 194 4.93 -39.81 24.17
N ASP A 195 3.74 -39.23 23.98
CA ASP A 195 3.30 -37.97 24.60
C ASP A 195 3.69 -37.89 26.09
N SER A 196 3.98 -36.67 26.58
CA SER A 196 4.43 -36.52 27.96
C SER A 196 3.33 -36.75 29.00
N VAL A 197 3.73 -37.19 30.20
CA VAL A 197 2.87 -37.24 31.40
C VAL A 197 3.40 -36.37 32.55
N TYR A 198 4.50 -35.63 32.32
CA TYR A 198 5.29 -34.95 33.36
C TYR A 198 4.46 -33.97 34.21
N TYR A 199 3.66 -33.10 33.58
CA TYR A 199 2.80 -32.13 34.26
C TYR A 199 1.38 -32.68 34.56
N GLY A 200 1.27 -33.89 35.13
CA GLY A 200 0.01 -34.33 35.76
C GLY A 200 -0.87 -35.35 35.01
N GLY A 201 -0.29 -36.12 34.08
CA GLY A 201 -0.74 -37.51 33.88
C GLY A 201 -2.05 -37.80 33.12
N VAL A 202 -2.53 -36.92 32.23
CA VAL A 202 -3.57 -37.30 31.25
C VAL A 202 -3.19 -36.78 29.86
N VAL A 203 -3.13 -37.67 28.87
CA VAL A 203 -2.88 -37.39 27.43
C VAL A 203 -3.97 -36.53 26.74
N THR A 204 -4.83 -35.87 27.51
CA THR A 204 -5.80 -34.87 27.03
C THR A 204 -5.65 -33.53 27.76
N SER A 205 -4.61 -33.37 28.59
CA SER A 205 -4.30 -32.10 29.25
C SER A 205 -3.87 -31.07 28.21
N PRO A 206 -4.38 -29.82 28.28
CA PRO A 206 -3.90 -28.74 27.41
C PRO A 206 -2.42 -28.39 27.65
N MET A 207 -1.81 -28.86 28.75
CA MET A 207 -0.40 -28.66 29.08
C MET A 207 0.52 -29.82 28.70
N THR A 208 0.02 -30.90 28.10
CA THR A 208 0.87 -32.02 27.66
C THR A 208 2.04 -31.58 26.76
N PRO A 209 1.85 -30.66 25.77
CA PRO A 209 2.95 -30.11 24.98
C PRO A 209 4.08 -29.47 25.79
N TRP A 210 3.81 -28.98 27.00
CA TRP A 210 4.84 -28.35 27.85
C TRP A 210 5.77 -29.40 28.49
N GLY A 211 5.29 -30.61 28.74
CA GLY A 211 6.12 -31.74 29.18
C GLY A 211 7.00 -32.31 28.06
N GLU A 212 6.76 -31.89 26.82
CA GLU A 212 7.45 -32.36 25.61
C GLU A 212 8.60 -31.43 25.17
N VAL A 213 8.82 -30.36 25.93
CA VAL A 213 9.88 -29.38 25.73
C VAL A 213 11.21 -29.93 26.22
N ALA A 214 12.30 -29.80 25.44
CA ALA A 214 13.61 -30.33 25.87
C ALA A 214 14.27 -29.51 27.00
N PHE A 215 14.19 -28.18 26.94
CA PHE A 215 14.70 -27.25 27.94
C PHE A 215 13.56 -26.34 28.42
N VAL A 216 13.07 -26.55 29.64
CA VAL A 216 12.04 -25.71 30.26
C VAL A 216 12.64 -24.66 31.18
N ILE A 217 12.10 -23.44 31.13
CA ILE A 217 12.46 -22.31 32.01
C ILE A 217 11.19 -21.81 32.72
N GLU A 218 11.08 -22.11 34.02
CA GLU A 218 9.95 -21.72 34.91
C GLU A 218 10.33 -20.69 35.99
N GLY A 219 11.64 -20.53 36.25
CA GLY A 219 12.21 -19.62 37.24
C GLY A 219 12.50 -18.21 36.72
N ASN A 220 12.38 -17.21 37.59
CA ASN A 220 12.67 -15.81 37.28
C ASN A 220 14.17 -15.53 37.18
N ASN A 221 14.56 -14.43 36.53
CA ASN A 221 15.95 -13.98 36.41
C ASN A 221 16.87 -15.05 35.78
N PHE A 222 16.34 -15.85 34.85
CA PHE A 222 17.13 -16.86 34.12
C PHE A 222 18.03 -16.19 33.08
N THR A 223 19.28 -16.63 32.98
CA THR A 223 20.21 -16.24 31.91
C THR A 223 20.75 -17.46 31.17
N GLY A 224 20.50 -17.54 29.86
CA GLY A 224 21.01 -18.60 29.00
C GLY A 224 21.85 -18.03 27.86
N TYR A 225 23.08 -18.52 27.66
CA TYR A 225 23.86 -18.11 26.49
C TYR A 225 24.81 -19.19 25.96
N ASN A 226 25.17 -19.08 24.68
CA ASN A 226 25.98 -20.10 23.98
C ASN A 226 25.35 -21.49 24.15
N LEU A 227 24.04 -21.61 23.86
CA LEU A 227 23.29 -22.85 24.03
C LEU A 227 22.89 -23.44 22.68
N LYS A 228 22.96 -24.77 22.58
CA LYS A 228 22.40 -25.51 21.45
C LYS A 228 21.33 -26.50 21.94
N VAL A 229 20.11 -26.43 21.44
CA VAL A 229 19.06 -27.41 21.79
C VAL A 229 18.45 -28.02 20.53
N ARG A 230 18.36 -29.35 20.45
CA ARG A 230 17.92 -30.03 19.22
C ARG A 230 17.06 -31.25 19.44
N ARG A 231 16.32 -31.64 18.38
CA ARG A 231 15.53 -32.88 18.30
C ARG A 231 14.61 -33.08 19.52
N ALA A 232 14.00 -31.99 19.98
CA ALA A 232 12.96 -32.07 21.00
C ALA A 232 11.71 -32.76 20.45
N PHE A 233 10.92 -33.35 21.36
CA PHE A 233 9.62 -33.92 20.99
C PHE A 233 8.69 -32.81 20.50
N ASN A 234 8.55 -31.75 21.31
CA ASN A 234 7.84 -30.53 20.96
C ASN A 234 8.86 -29.36 20.87
N ASN A 235 8.73 -28.30 21.68
CA ASN A 235 9.66 -27.16 21.64
C ASN A 235 11.09 -27.54 22.08
N CYS A 236 12.11 -26.93 21.48
CA CYS A 236 13.47 -27.08 22.00
C CYS A 236 13.68 -26.29 23.30
N ILE A 237 13.36 -25.00 23.31
CA ILE A 237 13.38 -24.16 24.51
C ILE A 237 11.98 -23.59 24.75
N GLY A 238 11.44 -23.79 25.96
CA GLY A 238 10.15 -23.24 26.40
C GLY A 238 10.32 -22.33 27.61
N ILE A 239 9.86 -21.08 27.50
CA ILE A 239 9.85 -20.09 28.57
C ILE A 239 8.43 -19.91 29.07
N GLY A 240 8.13 -20.40 30.27
CA GLY A 240 6.78 -20.42 30.79
C GLY A 240 6.66 -21.23 32.07
N LYS A 241 5.93 -20.68 33.04
CA LYS A 241 5.74 -21.27 34.36
C LYS A 241 4.37 -21.96 34.43
N ILE A 242 4.32 -23.19 34.94
CA ILE A 242 3.09 -23.97 35.08
C ILE A 242 2.55 -23.85 36.51
N THR A 243 1.23 -23.94 36.67
CA THR A 243 0.59 -24.04 37.99
C THR A 243 1.00 -25.32 38.71
N ALA A 244 1.06 -25.29 40.04
CA ALA A 244 1.50 -26.45 40.84
C ALA A 244 0.63 -27.72 40.69
N ASP A 245 -0.55 -27.62 40.06
CA ASP A 245 -1.40 -28.76 39.70
C ASP A 245 -1.16 -29.32 38.29
N GLY A 246 -0.22 -28.74 37.52
CA GLY A 246 0.16 -29.13 36.16
C GLY A 246 -0.78 -28.67 35.04
N LYS A 247 -1.85 -27.92 35.35
CA LYS A 247 -2.99 -27.78 34.41
C LYS A 247 -3.05 -26.49 33.61
N LYS A 248 -2.34 -25.42 34.00
CA LYS A 248 -2.42 -24.10 33.34
C LYS A 248 -1.07 -23.38 33.34
N PRO A 249 -0.80 -22.52 32.34
CA PRO A 249 0.32 -21.61 32.39
C PRO A 249 0.01 -20.42 33.32
N ILE A 250 1.03 -19.87 33.97
CA ILE A 250 0.93 -18.68 34.81
C ILE A 250 1.29 -17.47 33.95
N PHE A 251 0.28 -16.69 33.57
CA PHE A 251 0.44 -15.51 32.71
C PHE A 251 1.55 -14.56 33.17
N GLY A 252 2.43 -14.18 32.26
CA GLY A 252 3.56 -13.27 32.53
C GLY A 252 4.58 -13.80 33.54
N SER A 253 4.81 -15.12 33.55
CA SER A 253 5.79 -15.83 34.38
C SER A 253 6.46 -16.96 33.57
N PRO A 254 7.78 -17.17 33.68
CA PRO A 254 8.75 -16.44 34.51
C PRO A 254 8.99 -14.99 34.03
N ARG A 255 9.68 -14.21 34.88
CA ARG A 255 10.07 -12.83 34.59
C ARG A 255 11.58 -12.69 34.40
N ASN A 256 11.98 -11.71 33.60
CA ASN A 256 13.39 -11.34 33.39
C ASN A 256 14.25 -12.49 32.84
N VAL A 257 13.75 -13.19 31.82
CA VAL A 257 14.52 -14.24 31.13
C VAL A 257 15.36 -13.61 30.04
N ASN A 258 16.66 -13.92 30.00
CA ASN A 258 17.59 -13.42 28.99
C ASN A 258 18.23 -14.59 28.24
N LEU A 259 18.04 -14.65 26.93
CA LEU A 259 18.64 -15.63 26.03
C LEU A 259 19.53 -14.93 24.99
N ASN A 260 20.80 -15.36 24.86
CA ASN A 260 21.74 -14.80 23.88
C ASN A 260 22.58 -15.89 23.17
N ASN A 261 22.79 -15.76 21.86
CA ASN A 261 23.60 -16.71 21.07
C ASN A 261 23.07 -18.15 21.21
N ILE A 262 21.85 -18.35 20.74
CA ILE A 262 21.08 -19.58 20.87
C ILE A 262 20.96 -20.24 19.50
N TYR A 263 21.19 -21.55 19.43
CA TYR A 263 20.98 -22.33 18.22
C TYR A 263 19.99 -23.48 18.48
N THR A 264 18.92 -23.56 17.70
CA THR A 264 17.94 -24.66 17.77
C THR A 264 17.80 -25.37 16.43
N GLU A 265 17.57 -26.69 16.45
CA GLU A 265 17.32 -27.45 15.22
C GLU A 265 16.44 -28.69 15.42
N TYR A 266 15.61 -28.98 14.42
CA TYR A 266 14.74 -30.16 14.35
C TYR A 266 13.78 -30.32 15.56
N CYS A 267 13.27 -29.22 16.10
CA CYS A 267 12.26 -29.23 17.16
C CYS A 267 10.88 -29.59 16.57
N GLY A 268 10.00 -30.16 17.39
CA GLY A 268 8.73 -30.76 16.95
C GLY A 268 8.87 -32.11 16.26
N ASN A 269 9.93 -32.88 16.57
CA ASN A 269 10.20 -34.18 15.93
C ASN A 269 9.34 -35.32 16.48
N GLY A 270 8.68 -35.14 17.61
CA GLY A 270 7.69 -36.08 18.14
C GLY A 270 6.39 -36.00 17.34
N ILE A 271 5.58 -37.05 17.42
CA ILE A 271 4.21 -37.06 16.88
C ILE A 271 3.26 -37.03 18.06
N ALA A 272 2.68 -35.86 18.34
CA ALA A 272 1.65 -35.71 19.36
C ALA A 272 0.39 -36.51 18.97
N ALA A 273 -0.17 -37.28 19.89
CA ALA A 273 -1.30 -38.16 19.59
C ALA A 273 -2.58 -37.39 19.15
N ALA A 274 -3.51 -38.09 18.49
CA ALA A 274 -4.74 -37.52 17.91
C ALA A 274 -5.68 -36.84 18.92
N ASN A 275 -5.50 -37.09 20.22
CA ASN A 275 -6.24 -36.53 21.35
C ASN A 275 -5.56 -35.32 22.01
N GLN A 276 -4.39 -34.89 21.52
CA GLN A 276 -3.71 -33.68 21.96
C GLN A 276 -4.35 -32.40 21.40
N PRO A 277 -4.14 -31.22 22.02
CA PRO A 277 -4.64 -29.95 21.51
C PRO A 277 -4.13 -29.61 20.10
N ILE A 278 -2.91 -30.05 19.80
CA ILE A 278 -2.25 -29.93 18.49
C ILE A 278 -1.67 -31.32 18.17
N PRO A 279 -2.40 -32.18 17.42
CA PRO A 279 -1.89 -33.48 17.00
C PRO A 279 -0.79 -33.39 15.92
N GLY A 280 -0.02 -34.46 15.77
CA GLY A 280 1.05 -34.53 14.76
C GLY A 280 2.31 -33.75 15.15
N HIS A 281 3.18 -33.50 14.18
CA HIS A 281 4.40 -32.74 14.40
C HIS A 281 4.11 -31.25 14.61
N ASN A 282 4.46 -30.76 15.80
CA ASN A 282 4.41 -29.37 16.19
C ASN A 282 5.53 -29.09 17.19
N GLY A 283 6.08 -27.87 17.17
CA GLY A 283 7.14 -27.47 18.10
C GLY A 283 8.06 -26.39 17.55
N PHE A 284 8.32 -25.41 18.39
CA PHE A 284 9.17 -24.26 18.13
C PHE A 284 10.65 -24.54 18.41
N GLY A 285 11.53 -23.79 17.75
CA GLY A 285 12.91 -23.63 18.20
C GLY A 285 12.95 -23.01 19.60
N VAL A 286 12.43 -21.79 19.71
CA VAL A 286 12.24 -21.09 20.99
C VAL A 286 10.80 -20.61 21.10
N ASP A 287 10.13 -21.01 22.17
CA ASP A 287 8.77 -20.61 22.51
C ASP A 287 8.75 -19.82 23.82
N ASN A 288 8.31 -18.56 23.76
CA ASN A 288 7.88 -17.84 24.94
C ASN A 288 6.39 -18.09 25.21
N GLY A 289 6.11 -19.22 25.85
CA GLY A 289 4.77 -19.69 26.18
C GLY A 289 4.03 -18.79 27.16
N SER A 290 4.70 -18.32 28.23
CA SER A 290 4.08 -17.44 29.24
C SER A 290 4.99 -16.40 29.91
N GLY A 291 6.26 -16.28 29.54
CA GLY A 291 7.18 -15.32 30.18
C GLY A 291 6.86 -13.84 29.93
N SER A 292 7.33 -12.97 30.82
CA SER A 292 7.26 -11.48 30.70
C SER A 292 8.64 -10.85 30.93
N TYR A 293 8.90 -9.68 30.34
CA TYR A 293 10.24 -9.05 30.33
C TYR A 293 11.33 -9.99 29.80
N VAL A 294 10.99 -10.74 28.74
CA VAL A 294 11.84 -11.75 28.12
C VAL A 294 12.65 -11.11 27.00
N ASN A 295 13.98 -11.25 27.05
CA ASN A 295 14.91 -10.81 26.02
C ASN A 295 15.47 -12.03 25.29
N ILE A 296 15.27 -12.13 23.98
CA ILE A 296 15.80 -13.22 23.16
C ILE A 296 16.60 -12.60 22.02
N SER A 297 17.88 -12.96 21.93
CA SER A 297 18.83 -12.25 21.08
C SER A 297 19.85 -13.17 20.41
N ASN A 298 20.23 -12.85 19.16
CA ASN A 298 21.17 -13.65 18.36
C ASN A 298 20.75 -15.13 18.32
N VAL A 299 19.52 -15.39 17.88
CA VAL A 299 18.93 -16.75 17.86
C VAL A 299 18.83 -17.27 16.43
N ILE A 300 19.23 -18.52 16.22
CA ILE A 300 19.10 -19.24 14.96
C ILE A 300 18.27 -20.49 15.20
N ASP A 301 17.19 -20.69 14.44
CA ASP A 301 16.50 -21.98 14.35
C ASP A 301 16.60 -22.56 12.94
N ARG A 302 16.76 -23.88 12.85
CA ARG A 302 16.85 -24.60 11.58
C ARG A 302 16.01 -25.87 11.55
N GLN A 303 15.07 -25.94 10.60
CA GLN A 303 14.26 -27.13 10.33
C GLN A 303 13.40 -27.62 11.50
N SER A 304 13.02 -26.75 12.44
CA SER A 304 11.95 -27.05 13.39
C SER A 304 10.57 -26.96 12.71
N PHE A 305 9.50 -27.48 13.33
CA PHE A 305 8.15 -27.40 12.75
C PHE A 305 7.52 -26.00 12.89
N ALA A 306 8.02 -25.17 13.80
CA ALA A 306 7.96 -23.71 13.74
C ALA A 306 9.31 -23.14 14.19
N ASN A 307 9.73 -21.96 13.70
CA ASN A 307 11.01 -21.40 14.17
C ASN A 307 10.87 -20.76 15.56
N PHE A 308 9.94 -19.80 15.73
CA PHE A 308 9.83 -18.97 16.94
C PHE A 308 8.38 -18.72 17.36
N GLY A 309 8.12 -18.79 18.67
CA GLY A 309 6.82 -18.57 19.29
C GLY A 309 6.86 -17.50 20.38
N ASN A 310 5.82 -16.68 20.44
CA ASN A 310 5.55 -15.75 21.54
C ASN A 310 4.05 -15.74 21.80
N ASP A 311 3.60 -16.61 22.70
CA ASP A 311 2.21 -17.05 22.81
C ASP A 311 1.30 -16.06 23.56
N LEU A 312 -0.02 -16.31 23.50
CA LEU A 312 -1.05 -15.48 24.13
C LEU A 312 -0.84 -15.24 25.63
N ASN A 313 -0.17 -16.15 26.34
CA ASN A 313 0.07 -16.05 27.78
C ASN A 313 1.39 -15.34 28.12
N ALA A 314 2.22 -15.01 27.13
CA ALA A 314 3.39 -14.17 27.33
C ALA A 314 2.96 -12.79 27.82
N GLY A 315 3.56 -12.32 28.89
CA GLY A 315 3.28 -10.97 29.38
C GLY A 315 3.92 -9.91 28.47
N ALA A 316 3.35 -8.71 28.47
CA ALA A 316 3.87 -7.59 27.69
C ALA A 316 5.36 -7.29 28.00
N GLY A 317 6.06 -6.66 27.05
CA GLY A 317 7.46 -6.28 27.19
C GLY A 317 8.48 -7.36 26.79
N VAL A 318 8.12 -8.22 25.82
CA VAL A 318 9.08 -9.17 25.20
C VAL A 318 9.90 -8.45 24.13
N ASN A 319 11.20 -8.72 24.06
CA ASN A 319 12.11 -8.19 23.05
C ASN A 319 12.83 -9.31 22.29
N TRP A 320 12.65 -9.35 20.98
CA TRP A 320 13.38 -10.24 20.06
C TRP A 320 14.35 -9.42 19.20
N THR A 321 15.62 -9.81 19.13
CA THR A 321 16.62 -9.08 18.34
C THR A 321 17.58 -10.03 17.60
N ASN A 322 17.80 -9.83 16.30
CA ASN A 322 18.67 -10.67 15.47
C ASN A 322 18.24 -12.16 15.48
N ALA A 323 16.99 -12.43 15.08
CA ALA A 323 16.44 -13.78 15.01
C ALA A 323 16.45 -14.30 13.55
N TRP A 324 16.91 -15.52 13.33
CA TRP A 324 17.01 -16.16 12.02
C TRP A 324 16.34 -17.53 12.01
N GLY A 325 15.20 -17.65 11.33
CA GLY A 325 14.48 -18.90 11.15
C GLY A 325 14.72 -19.47 9.75
N TYR A 326 15.13 -20.74 9.66
CA TYR A 326 15.42 -21.39 8.39
C TYR A 326 14.59 -22.66 8.19
N PHE A 327 13.93 -22.77 7.03
CA PHE A 327 13.31 -24.02 6.53
C PHE A 327 12.32 -24.66 7.51
N ALA A 328 11.42 -23.87 8.10
CA ALA A 328 10.37 -24.37 9.00
C ALA A 328 9.53 -25.45 8.29
N ARG A 329 9.52 -26.67 8.84
CA ARG A 329 8.86 -27.85 8.26
C ARG A 329 7.38 -27.84 8.52
N ARG A 330 6.56 -28.17 7.52
CA ARG A 330 5.12 -28.37 7.69
C ARG A 330 4.77 -29.84 7.90
N ASP A 331 3.92 -30.13 8.89
CA ASP A 331 3.25 -31.42 8.97
C ASP A 331 2.16 -31.55 7.87
N PRO A 332 2.13 -32.63 7.07
CA PRO A 332 1.08 -32.84 6.06
C PRO A 332 -0.36 -32.81 6.60
N ALA A 333 -0.59 -33.24 7.85
CA ALA A 333 -1.89 -33.23 8.52
C ALA A 333 -2.34 -31.82 8.92
N HIS A 334 -1.40 -30.88 9.12
CA HIS A 334 -1.73 -29.49 9.44
C HIS A 334 -2.25 -28.73 8.20
N THR A 335 -3.56 -28.50 8.15
CA THR A 335 -4.28 -27.81 7.05
C THR A 335 -4.34 -26.30 7.25
N ALA A 336 -4.91 -25.56 6.29
CA ALA A 336 -5.08 -24.10 6.42
C ALA A 336 -6.02 -23.67 7.56
N ALA A 337 -6.87 -24.56 8.07
CA ALA A 337 -7.73 -24.31 9.24
C ALA A 337 -6.99 -24.48 10.58
N VAL A 338 -5.83 -25.16 10.58
CA VAL A 338 -5.01 -25.41 11.78
C VAL A 338 -3.55 -25.07 11.44
N PRO A 339 -3.18 -23.78 11.44
CA PRO A 339 -1.84 -23.32 11.07
C PRO A 339 -0.82 -23.53 12.21
N ALA A 340 -0.61 -24.78 12.62
CA ALA A 340 0.24 -25.16 13.76
C ALA A 340 1.65 -25.68 13.37
N SER A 341 2.02 -25.62 12.09
CA SER A 341 3.39 -25.93 11.63
C SER A 341 3.74 -25.29 10.28
N GLY A 342 5.01 -25.37 9.90
CA GLY A 342 5.59 -24.87 8.65
C GLY A 342 5.92 -23.39 8.63
N PHE A 343 5.73 -22.67 9.73
CA PHE A 343 5.82 -21.22 9.76
C PHE A 343 7.04 -20.71 10.53
N GLY A 344 7.46 -19.49 10.21
CA GLY A 344 8.62 -18.87 10.85
C GLY A 344 8.33 -18.39 12.26
N PHE A 345 7.63 -17.25 12.37
CA PHE A 345 7.43 -16.56 13.63
C PHE A 345 5.94 -16.43 13.95
N TYR A 346 5.52 -16.90 15.11
CA TYR A 346 4.20 -16.58 15.68
C TYR A 346 4.33 -15.57 16.81
N ASN A 347 3.51 -14.52 16.77
CA ASN A 347 3.26 -13.66 17.91
C ASN A 347 1.75 -13.58 18.20
N GLY A 348 1.40 -13.96 19.42
CA GLY A 348 0.08 -13.80 20.03
C GLY A 348 0.05 -12.80 21.19
N SER A 349 1.15 -12.14 21.56
CA SER A 349 1.19 -11.24 22.73
C SER A 349 1.54 -9.77 22.40
N ALA A 350 0.94 -8.89 23.21
CA ALA A 350 0.93 -7.45 23.05
C ALA A 350 2.19 -6.75 23.58
N GLY A 351 2.47 -5.54 23.10
CA GLY A 351 3.54 -4.68 23.63
C GLY A 351 4.96 -5.22 23.45
N GLY A 352 5.16 -6.19 22.55
CA GLY A 352 6.47 -6.73 22.19
C GLY A 352 7.23 -5.89 21.15
N MET A 353 8.56 -5.95 21.23
CA MET A 353 9.49 -5.36 20.26
C MET A 353 10.22 -6.46 19.50
N PHE A 354 10.29 -6.33 18.18
CA PHE A 354 10.86 -7.31 17.27
C PHE A 354 11.77 -6.56 16.29
N ASN A 355 13.08 -6.79 16.35
CA ASN A 355 14.06 -6.10 15.51
C ASN A 355 15.02 -7.06 14.80
N ASN A 356 15.24 -6.87 13.50
CA ASN A 356 16.09 -7.73 12.68
C ASN A 356 15.64 -9.21 12.72
N ILE A 357 14.40 -9.45 12.30
CA ILE A 357 13.81 -10.79 12.23
C ILE A 357 13.87 -11.28 10.78
N ASN A 358 14.55 -12.39 10.55
CA ASN A 358 14.85 -12.95 9.25
C ASN A 358 14.26 -14.35 9.14
N ILE A 359 13.26 -14.56 8.28
CA ILE A 359 12.60 -15.85 8.10
C ILE A 359 12.79 -16.34 6.66
N ILE A 360 13.47 -17.47 6.50
CA ILE A 360 13.99 -17.95 5.23
C ILE A 360 13.39 -19.32 4.87
N SER A 361 12.61 -19.33 3.79
CA SER A 361 11.93 -20.49 3.20
C SER A 361 11.09 -21.34 4.17
N PRO A 362 10.16 -20.76 4.95
CA PRO A 362 9.15 -21.52 5.69
C PRO A 362 8.17 -22.20 4.73
N ASP A 363 7.80 -23.46 4.98
CA ASP A 363 6.87 -24.24 4.15
C ASP A 363 5.45 -23.63 4.07
N THR A 364 5.03 -22.88 5.10
CA THR A 364 3.77 -22.13 5.13
C THR A 364 4.02 -20.62 5.10
N PHE A 365 3.94 -19.90 6.21
CA PHE A 365 4.00 -18.44 6.25
C PHE A 365 5.20 -17.91 7.03
N GLY A 366 5.59 -16.66 6.74
CA GLY A 366 6.72 -16.00 7.39
C GLY A 366 6.45 -15.63 8.85
N VAL A 367 5.67 -14.58 9.05
CA VAL A 367 5.29 -14.05 10.37
C VAL A 367 3.77 -13.99 10.49
N LEU A 368 3.23 -14.48 11.60
CA LEU A 368 1.83 -14.30 12.00
C LEU A 368 1.79 -13.47 13.28
N ALA A 369 1.22 -12.26 13.21
CA ALA A 369 0.87 -11.45 14.36
C ALA A 369 -0.66 -11.45 14.51
N GLY A 370 -1.21 -12.31 15.38
CA GLY A 370 -2.66 -12.43 15.61
C GLY A 370 -3.26 -11.19 16.28
N ALA A 371 -4.59 -11.10 16.44
CA ALA A 371 -5.23 -9.92 17.04
C ALA A 371 -4.69 -9.53 18.43
N SER A 372 -4.35 -10.52 19.26
CA SER A 372 -3.75 -10.29 20.59
C SER A 372 -2.33 -9.70 20.55
N ALA A 373 -1.63 -9.72 19.41
CA ALA A 373 -0.29 -9.14 19.23
C ALA A 373 -0.29 -7.60 19.08
N SER A 374 -1.19 -6.93 19.80
CA SER A 374 -1.48 -5.51 19.67
C SER A 374 -0.40 -4.61 20.31
N GLN A 375 -0.31 -3.35 19.88
CA GLN A 375 0.70 -2.38 20.36
C GLN A 375 2.16 -2.84 20.17
N THR A 376 2.43 -3.68 19.17
CA THR A 376 3.77 -4.23 18.89
C THR A 376 4.57 -3.34 17.94
N SER A 377 5.91 -3.45 18.00
CA SER A 377 6.82 -2.78 17.06
C SER A 377 7.72 -3.79 16.37
N TRP A 378 7.67 -3.80 15.05
CA TRP A 378 8.41 -4.69 14.14
C TRP A 378 9.31 -3.84 13.25
N ASN A 379 10.63 -4.04 13.33
CA ASN A 379 11.62 -3.21 12.63
C ASN A 379 12.64 -4.11 11.92
N ASN A 380 12.93 -3.85 10.64
CA ASN A 380 13.83 -4.66 9.82
C ASN A 380 13.39 -6.13 9.80
N ILE A 381 12.25 -6.38 9.15
CA ILE A 381 11.66 -7.71 9.02
C ILE A 381 11.86 -8.19 7.60
N THR A 382 12.60 -9.29 7.43
CA THR A 382 12.88 -9.89 6.13
C THR A 382 12.28 -11.29 6.08
N VAL A 383 11.38 -11.53 5.13
CA VAL A 383 10.82 -12.85 4.83
C VAL A 383 11.15 -13.22 3.39
N ARG A 384 11.81 -14.34 3.17
CA ARG A 384 12.27 -14.77 1.83
C ARG A 384 11.81 -16.18 1.50
N GLY A 385 11.05 -16.35 0.42
CA GLY A 385 10.67 -17.66 -0.10
C GLY A 385 9.59 -18.40 0.69
N ALA A 386 8.69 -17.68 1.38
CA ALA A 386 7.59 -18.30 2.12
C ALA A 386 6.65 -19.08 1.20
N GLY A 387 6.23 -20.29 1.61
CA GLY A 387 5.31 -21.13 0.82
C GLY A 387 3.95 -20.47 0.55
N ARG A 388 3.50 -19.60 1.45
CA ARG A 388 2.26 -18.81 1.41
C ARG A 388 2.56 -17.33 1.66
N GLN A 389 1.86 -16.69 2.59
CA GLN A 389 2.06 -15.29 2.97
C GLN A 389 3.47 -15.04 3.57
N CYS A 390 4.06 -13.88 3.29
CA CYS A 390 5.16 -13.38 4.09
C CYS A 390 4.67 -12.95 5.47
N LEU A 391 3.61 -12.13 5.51
CA LEU A 391 3.02 -11.60 6.75
C LEU A 391 1.53 -11.91 6.82
N ILE A 392 1.07 -12.29 8.01
CA ILE A 392 -0.35 -12.35 8.39
C ILE A 392 -0.55 -11.45 9.61
N ILE A 393 -1.44 -10.46 9.53
CA ILE A 393 -1.61 -9.40 10.53
C ILE A 393 -3.08 -9.30 10.94
N GLY A 394 -3.37 -9.67 12.19
CA GLY A 394 -4.61 -9.35 12.91
C GLY A 394 -4.45 -8.26 13.98
N ALA A 395 -3.21 -7.91 14.34
CA ALA A 395 -2.89 -7.02 15.47
C ALA A 395 -3.29 -5.54 15.27
N THR A 396 -3.99 -4.94 16.25
CA THR A 396 -4.25 -3.49 16.28
C THR A 396 -3.07 -2.70 16.87
N SER A 397 -2.87 -1.48 16.38
CA SER A 397 -1.78 -0.57 16.76
C SER A 397 -0.38 -1.19 16.60
N SER A 398 -0.24 -2.11 15.64
CA SER A 398 1.04 -2.70 15.27
C SER A 398 1.79 -1.78 14.30
N ASN A 399 3.06 -1.51 14.61
CA ASN A 399 3.96 -0.68 13.82
C ASN A 399 4.99 -1.57 13.13
N TRP A 400 5.13 -1.43 11.81
CA TRP A 400 6.02 -2.20 10.96
C TRP A 400 6.91 -1.24 10.17
N ASN A 401 8.23 -1.34 10.29
CA ASN A 401 9.17 -0.47 9.56
C ASN A 401 10.28 -1.30 8.92
N ASN A 402 10.65 -1.00 7.67
CA ASN A 402 11.55 -1.83 6.85
C ASN A 402 11.06 -3.28 6.79
N VAL A 403 10.00 -3.52 6.03
CA VAL A 403 9.48 -4.87 5.77
C VAL A 403 9.89 -5.28 4.36
N GLU A 404 10.65 -6.35 4.24
CA GLU A 404 11.06 -6.96 2.97
C GLU A 404 10.40 -8.33 2.83
N CYS A 405 9.62 -8.51 1.77
CA CYS A 405 8.99 -9.78 1.41
C CYS A 405 9.46 -10.19 0.02
N GLU A 406 10.36 -11.16 -0.06
CA GLU A 406 10.86 -11.71 -1.32
C GLU A 406 10.25 -13.09 -1.61
N SER A 407 9.86 -13.31 -2.85
CA SER A 407 9.33 -14.58 -3.35
C SER A 407 8.23 -15.20 -2.45
N PRO A 408 7.16 -14.45 -2.09
CA PRO A 408 6.00 -15.02 -1.40
C PRO A 408 5.31 -16.09 -2.26
N SER A 409 4.43 -16.86 -1.63
CA SER A 409 3.56 -17.84 -2.29
C SER A 409 4.32 -18.94 -3.04
N LYS A 410 5.44 -19.41 -2.49
CA LYS A 410 6.33 -20.39 -3.15
C LYS A 410 5.73 -21.79 -3.33
N ALA A 411 4.76 -22.19 -2.50
CA ALA A 411 4.11 -23.51 -2.55
C ALA A 411 3.02 -23.61 -3.64
N LEU A 412 2.45 -22.47 -4.04
CA LEU A 412 1.57 -22.34 -5.19
C LEU A 412 1.85 -20.96 -5.80
N ALA A 413 2.62 -20.91 -6.89
CA ALA A 413 3.12 -19.67 -7.45
C ALA A 413 1.97 -18.68 -7.72
N GLY A 414 1.96 -17.58 -6.97
CA GLY A 414 0.90 -16.58 -7.02
C GLY A 414 -0.49 -17.10 -6.59
N GLY A 415 -0.60 -17.99 -5.61
CA GLY A 415 -1.85 -18.46 -5.01
C GLY A 415 -2.20 -17.84 -3.65
N TYR A 416 -1.28 -17.11 -3.02
CA TYR A 416 -1.43 -16.48 -1.71
C TYR A 416 -0.89 -15.04 -1.76
N ALA A 417 -1.54 -14.11 -1.04
CA ALA A 417 -1.01 -12.75 -0.98
C ALA A 417 0.33 -12.64 -0.26
N ALA A 418 1.10 -11.60 -0.54
CA ALA A 418 2.35 -11.33 0.17
C ALA A 418 2.09 -10.89 1.62
N VAL A 419 1.15 -9.97 1.83
CA VAL A 419 0.64 -9.55 3.14
C VAL A 419 -0.86 -9.85 3.23
N ARG A 420 -1.29 -10.55 4.28
CA ARG A 420 -2.69 -10.82 4.59
C ARG A 420 -3.11 -10.09 5.86
N ILE A 421 -4.16 -9.29 5.75
CA ILE A 421 -4.76 -8.55 6.86
C ILE A 421 -6.04 -9.29 7.29
N ARG A 422 -6.06 -9.76 8.54
CA ARG A 422 -7.11 -10.59 9.12
C ARG A 422 -8.21 -9.75 9.77
N ASN A 423 -9.06 -9.16 8.93
CA ASN A 423 -10.28 -8.50 9.37
C ASN A 423 -11.44 -9.47 9.65
N ASP A 424 -11.16 -10.78 9.71
CA ASP A 424 -12.09 -11.88 10.01
C ASP A 424 -12.01 -12.38 11.47
N GLU A 425 -11.07 -11.88 12.28
CA GLU A 425 -10.90 -12.34 13.66
C GLU A 425 -11.97 -11.80 14.62
N VAL A 426 -12.42 -12.68 15.53
CA VAL A 426 -13.38 -12.38 16.60
C VAL A 426 -12.87 -12.98 17.92
N THR A 427 -13.06 -12.27 19.03
CA THR A 427 -12.89 -12.80 20.40
C THR A 427 -14.24 -13.25 20.91
N CYS A 428 -14.35 -14.49 21.40
CA CYS A 428 -15.59 -14.97 22.02
C CYS A 428 -15.44 -15.22 23.52
N ASP A 429 -16.58 -15.21 24.24
CA ASP A 429 -16.63 -15.72 25.60
C ASP A 429 -16.23 -17.21 25.69
N GLU A 430 -15.99 -17.69 26.91
CA GLU A 430 -15.55 -19.07 27.18
C GLU A 430 -16.49 -20.16 26.62
N HIS A 431 -17.75 -19.80 26.33
CA HIS A 431 -18.76 -20.68 25.77
C HIS A 431 -18.94 -20.52 24.24
N ARG A 432 -18.17 -19.62 23.61
CA ARG A 432 -18.31 -19.20 22.20
C ARG A 432 -19.71 -18.68 21.83
N ARG A 433 -20.47 -18.16 22.80
CA ARG A 433 -21.85 -17.66 22.61
C ARG A 433 -21.88 -16.17 22.30
N ASN A 434 -21.02 -15.39 22.93
CA ASN A 434 -20.88 -13.96 22.66
C ASN A 434 -19.53 -13.68 22.00
N CYS A 435 -19.52 -13.48 20.68
CA CYS A 435 -18.33 -13.12 19.92
C CYS A 435 -18.33 -11.62 19.59
N GLN A 436 -17.24 -10.93 19.95
CA GLN A 436 -16.98 -9.53 19.64
C GLN A 436 -15.96 -9.42 18.50
N PRO A 437 -16.19 -8.52 17.52
CA PRO A 437 -15.21 -8.16 16.49
C PRO A 437 -13.85 -7.74 17.06
N LEU A 438 -12.76 -8.10 16.37
CA LEU A 438 -11.42 -7.55 16.61
C LEU A 438 -11.04 -6.58 15.50
N PRO A 439 -11.42 -5.29 15.58
CA PRO A 439 -11.09 -4.31 14.55
C PRO A 439 -9.59 -4.00 14.54
N ILE A 440 -8.99 -4.02 13.36
CA ILE A 440 -7.59 -3.63 13.17
C ILE A 440 -7.54 -2.11 13.03
N SER A 441 -7.27 -1.41 14.13
CA SER A 441 -7.07 0.05 14.10
C SER A 441 -5.58 0.44 14.19
N ASN A 442 -5.23 1.63 13.70
CA ASN A 442 -3.87 2.19 13.75
C ASN A 442 -2.76 1.27 13.20
N LEU A 443 -3.04 0.45 12.19
CA LEU A 443 -1.99 -0.29 11.49
C LEU A 443 -1.03 0.70 10.82
N ARG A 444 0.26 0.61 11.10
CA ARG A 444 1.28 1.44 10.44
C ARG A 444 2.33 0.55 9.83
N MET A 445 2.55 0.68 8.53
CA MET A 445 3.62 0.00 7.82
C MET A 445 4.39 0.99 6.96
N ASN A 446 5.71 1.10 7.17
CA ASN A 446 6.59 2.04 6.46
C ASN A 446 7.74 1.29 5.79
N ASN A 447 8.07 1.67 4.55
CA ASN A 447 9.05 0.97 3.74
C ASN A 447 8.72 -0.52 3.62
N LEU A 448 7.51 -0.83 3.13
CA LEU A 448 7.19 -2.16 2.62
C LEU A 448 7.81 -2.33 1.23
N VAL A 449 8.59 -3.39 1.07
CA VAL A 449 9.14 -3.88 -0.19
C VAL A 449 8.59 -5.28 -0.43
N ILE A 450 7.94 -5.48 -1.58
CA ILE A 450 7.52 -6.80 -2.07
C ILE A 450 8.21 -7.08 -3.41
N GLU A 451 8.90 -8.22 -3.50
CA GLU A 451 9.59 -8.68 -4.71
C GLU A 451 9.30 -10.16 -5.00
N GLY A 452 9.35 -10.57 -6.26
CA GLY A 452 9.13 -11.97 -6.69
C GLY A 452 7.83 -12.17 -7.45
N ALA A 453 7.32 -13.39 -7.53
CA ALA A 453 6.21 -13.75 -8.41
C ALA A 453 4.81 -13.31 -7.93
N THR A 454 4.58 -12.01 -7.78
CA THR A 454 3.22 -11.43 -7.66
C THR A 454 2.63 -11.21 -9.07
N ASN A 455 1.96 -12.26 -9.57
CA ASN A 455 1.17 -12.31 -10.81
C ASN A 455 1.92 -12.20 -12.15
N THR A 456 1.23 -12.58 -13.23
CA THR A 456 1.72 -12.50 -14.62
C THR A 456 0.65 -11.92 -15.57
N ARG A 457 1.08 -11.07 -16.52
CA ARG A 457 0.19 -10.38 -17.48
C ARG A 457 -0.66 -11.31 -18.36
N ALA A 458 -0.24 -12.56 -18.57
CA ALA A 458 -0.91 -13.49 -19.48
C ALA A 458 -2.04 -14.31 -18.83
N GLN A 459 -2.26 -14.18 -17.53
CA GLN A 459 -3.14 -15.06 -16.74
C GLN A 459 -4.39 -14.37 -16.18
N GLN A 460 -4.71 -13.15 -16.62
CA GLN A 460 -5.77 -12.31 -16.00
C GLN A 460 -7.19 -12.57 -16.51
N ASN A 461 -7.39 -13.44 -17.51
CA ASN A 461 -8.64 -13.56 -18.28
C ASN A 461 -9.60 -14.68 -17.81
N ALA A 462 -9.59 -15.04 -16.52
CA ALA A 462 -10.50 -16.04 -15.94
C ALA A 462 -10.84 -15.69 -14.47
N PRO A 463 -11.99 -16.15 -13.92
CA PRO A 463 -12.39 -15.85 -12.55
C PRO A 463 -11.34 -16.34 -11.52
N PRO A 464 -11.13 -15.60 -10.42
CA PRO A 464 -9.82 -15.49 -9.80
C PRO A 464 -9.41 -16.70 -8.95
N THR A 465 -8.15 -17.11 -9.09
CA THR A 465 -7.49 -18.11 -8.22
C THR A 465 -6.08 -17.66 -7.77
N TRP A 466 -5.79 -16.36 -7.79
CA TRP A 466 -4.42 -15.83 -7.72
C TRP A 466 -4.17 -14.71 -6.69
N SER A 467 -2.88 -14.42 -6.46
CA SER A 467 -2.31 -13.64 -5.36
C SER A 467 -2.45 -12.12 -5.47
N TYR A 468 -2.47 -11.47 -4.31
CA TYR A 468 -2.44 -10.02 -4.17
C TYR A 468 -1.14 -9.58 -3.48
N ALA A 469 -0.69 -8.34 -3.67
CA ALA A 469 0.37 -7.80 -2.82
C ALA A 469 -0.13 -7.63 -1.38
N ILE A 470 -1.37 -7.17 -1.24
CA ILE A 470 -2.08 -7.06 0.04
C ILE A 470 -3.50 -7.62 -0.16
N GLU A 471 -3.90 -8.57 0.68
CA GLU A 471 -5.28 -9.06 0.78
C GLU A 471 -5.86 -8.75 2.17
N THR A 472 -7.15 -8.43 2.24
CA THR A 472 -7.94 -8.51 3.47
C THR A 472 -8.88 -9.71 3.38
N THR A 473 -9.14 -10.37 4.51
CA THR A 473 -9.86 -11.65 4.56
C THR A 473 -11.35 -11.64 4.23
N GLY A 474 -12.00 -10.47 4.17
CA GLY A 474 -13.43 -10.36 3.83
C GLY A 474 -14.39 -10.44 5.02
N GLY A 475 -13.92 -10.13 6.23
CA GLY A 475 -14.78 -10.01 7.41
C GLY A 475 -15.50 -8.65 7.47
N PRO A 476 -16.61 -8.52 8.20
CA PRO A 476 -17.42 -7.30 8.27
C PRO A 476 -16.80 -6.22 9.17
N HIS A 477 -15.46 -6.15 9.24
CA HIS A 477 -14.72 -5.35 10.21
C HIS A 477 -13.77 -4.40 9.49
N ASN A 478 -13.84 -3.13 9.89
CA ASN A 478 -13.04 -2.07 9.31
C ASN A 478 -11.57 -2.23 9.71
N VAL A 479 -10.67 -1.95 8.76
CA VAL A 479 -9.24 -1.80 8.99
C VAL A 479 -8.91 -0.31 8.88
N THR A 480 -8.23 0.25 9.87
CA THR A 480 -7.72 1.64 9.81
C THR A 480 -6.20 1.69 9.96
N GLY A 481 -5.55 2.50 9.13
CA GLY A 481 -4.09 2.54 9.09
C GLY A 481 -3.51 3.14 7.82
N ILE A 482 -2.17 3.15 7.76
CA ILE A 482 -1.39 3.60 6.60
C ILE A 482 -0.32 2.55 6.28
N ILE A 483 -0.25 2.13 5.01
CA ILE A 483 0.80 1.28 4.46
C ILE A 483 1.54 2.09 3.39
N ASN A 484 2.81 2.43 3.66
CA ASN A 484 3.70 3.12 2.74
C ASN A 484 4.66 2.10 2.08
N MET A 485 4.38 1.78 0.82
CA MET A 485 5.11 0.83 0.00
C MET A 485 6.18 1.55 -0.84
N ASN A 486 7.44 1.16 -0.66
CA ASN A 486 8.56 1.71 -1.43
C ASN A 486 8.76 1.00 -2.76
N LYS A 487 8.51 -0.32 -2.83
CA LYS A 487 8.63 -1.14 -4.04
C LYS A 487 7.63 -2.29 -3.99
N ALA A 488 7.01 -2.60 -5.12
CA ALA A 488 6.09 -3.72 -5.24
C ALA A 488 6.20 -4.29 -6.66
N SER A 489 7.24 -5.09 -6.89
CA SER A 489 7.62 -5.56 -8.23
C SER A 489 7.34 -7.04 -8.40
N GLY A 490 6.29 -7.37 -9.17
CA GLY A 490 6.03 -8.72 -9.63
C GLY A 490 7.01 -9.13 -10.73
N GLU A 491 7.51 -10.37 -10.71
CA GLU A 491 8.36 -10.93 -11.79
C GLU A 491 7.74 -10.79 -13.19
N LYS A 492 6.40 -10.68 -13.30
CA LYS A 492 5.69 -10.62 -14.59
C LYS A 492 4.48 -9.65 -14.62
N GLY A 493 4.38 -8.66 -13.73
CA GLY A 493 3.29 -7.68 -13.78
C GLY A 493 3.16 -6.71 -12.59
N PRO A 494 2.25 -5.73 -12.67
CA PRO A 494 1.93 -4.83 -11.56
C PRO A 494 1.20 -5.56 -10.43
N THR A 495 1.36 -5.05 -9.21
CA THR A 495 0.75 -5.63 -8.00
C THR A 495 -0.73 -5.30 -7.87
N ALA A 496 -1.56 -6.35 -7.76
CA ALA A 496 -2.98 -6.23 -7.44
C ALA A 496 -3.21 -6.18 -5.91
N PHE A 497 -4.30 -5.54 -5.50
CA PHE A 497 -4.78 -5.52 -4.10
C PHE A 497 -6.18 -6.13 -4.03
N ASN A 498 -6.49 -6.85 -2.97
CA ASN A 498 -7.84 -7.36 -2.69
C ASN A 498 -8.28 -6.84 -1.32
N ILE A 499 -8.91 -5.68 -1.33
CA ILE A 499 -9.39 -4.99 -0.14
C ILE A 499 -10.91 -5.12 -0.10
N ASP A 500 -11.42 -5.63 1.01
CA ASP A 500 -12.85 -5.87 1.22
C ASP A 500 -13.61 -4.54 1.28
N PRO A 501 -14.81 -4.42 0.66
CA PRO A 501 -15.59 -3.19 0.65
C PRO A 501 -15.96 -2.61 2.04
N ALA A 502 -15.95 -3.42 3.11
CA ALA A 502 -16.17 -2.94 4.48
C ALA A 502 -14.95 -2.19 5.08
N VAL A 503 -13.77 -2.29 4.44
CA VAL A 503 -12.57 -1.56 4.84
C VAL A 503 -12.60 -0.14 4.28
N THR A 504 -12.76 0.83 5.17
CA THR A 504 -12.98 2.24 4.84
C THR A 504 -11.90 3.20 5.38
N GLY A 505 -11.00 2.72 6.26
CA GLY A 505 -9.97 3.55 6.89
C GLY A 505 -8.51 3.18 6.59
N LEU A 506 -8.25 2.25 5.67
CA LEU A 506 -6.90 1.79 5.31
C LEU A 506 -6.39 2.55 4.09
N GLN A 507 -5.34 3.36 4.27
CA GLN A 507 -4.64 4.03 3.19
C GLN A 507 -3.43 3.19 2.74
N ILE A 508 -3.34 2.90 1.44
CA ILE A 508 -2.17 2.23 0.84
C ILE A 508 -1.52 3.23 -0.13
N ASN A 509 -0.34 3.72 0.24
CA ASN A 509 0.48 4.59 -0.60
C ASN A 509 1.55 3.73 -1.28
N HIS A 510 1.59 3.71 -2.61
CA HIS A 510 2.62 3.00 -3.36
C HIS A 510 3.17 3.89 -4.47
N LYS A 511 4.49 3.84 -4.64
CA LYS A 511 5.24 4.73 -5.55
C LYS A 511 5.16 4.32 -7.02
N GLU A 512 4.74 3.10 -7.34
CA GLU A 512 4.96 2.50 -8.68
C GLU A 512 3.73 1.83 -9.34
N ALA A 513 2.57 1.68 -8.67
CA ALA A 513 1.41 0.98 -9.23
C ALA A 513 0.33 1.89 -9.84
N LEU A 514 -0.12 1.48 -11.03
CA LEU A 514 -1.46 1.72 -11.52
C LEU A 514 -2.42 0.76 -10.77
N THR A 515 -3.40 1.29 -10.05
CA THR A 515 -4.38 0.47 -9.31
C THR A 515 -5.51 -0.04 -10.19
N HIS A 516 -5.91 -1.30 -9.98
CA HIS A 516 -7.20 -1.85 -10.40
C HIS A 516 -8.13 -1.89 -9.17
N SER A 517 -9.28 -1.23 -9.22
CA SER A 517 -10.38 -1.48 -8.27
C SER A 517 -11.30 -2.60 -8.73
N PHE A 518 -11.78 -3.39 -7.78
CA PHE A 518 -12.83 -4.39 -7.99
C PHE A 518 -14.22 -3.73 -8.08
N GLY A 519 -15.09 -4.25 -8.95
CA GLY A 519 -16.52 -3.92 -8.93
C GLY A 519 -17.26 -4.02 -10.26
N ASP A 520 -16.58 -3.96 -11.41
CA ASP A 520 -17.23 -4.01 -12.72
C ASP A 520 -17.32 -5.46 -13.26
N PRO A 521 -18.52 -6.03 -13.47
CA PRO A 521 -18.70 -7.36 -14.05
C PRO A 521 -18.54 -7.39 -15.58
N MET A 522 -18.15 -6.29 -16.24
CA MET A 522 -17.88 -6.26 -17.68
C MET A 522 -16.52 -5.64 -18.04
N ILE A 523 -15.96 -6.15 -19.15
CA ILE A 523 -14.92 -5.58 -20.05
C ILE A 523 -13.48 -6.13 -19.92
N ASP A 524 -13.08 -6.86 -20.96
CA ASP A 524 -11.74 -7.38 -21.26
C ASP A 524 -10.70 -6.30 -21.68
N SER A 525 -10.67 -5.14 -21.04
CA SER A 525 -9.64 -4.13 -21.32
C SER A 525 -9.24 -3.30 -20.10
N LEU A 526 -7.92 -3.07 -19.99
CA LEU A 526 -7.24 -2.45 -18.86
C LEU A 526 -7.86 -1.08 -18.49
N SER A 527 -8.50 -1.02 -17.33
CA SER A 527 -9.13 0.18 -16.80
C SER A 527 -8.44 0.59 -15.47
N PRO A 528 -7.49 1.53 -15.49
CA PRO A 528 -6.74 1.93 -14.30
C PRO A 528 -7.55 2.93 -13.46
N TYR A 529 -8.44 2.42 -12.61
CA TYR A 529 -9.18 3.23 -11.65
C TYR A 529 -8.93 2.78 -10.22
N SER A 530 -8.16 3.58 -9.49
CA SER A 530 -8.69 4.34 -8.35
C SER A 530 -7.73 5.45 -7.91
N PHE A 531 -8.03 6.70 -8.31
CA PHE A 531 -7.50 7.88 -7.64
C PHE A 531 -8.34 8.16 -6.38
N ALA A 532 -7.85 7.76 -5.20
CA ALA A 532 -8.50 8.07 -3.94
C ALA A 532 -8.15 9.51 -3.49
N PHE A 533 -9.15 10.39 -3.42
CA PHE A 533 -8.96 11.77 -2.95
C PHE A 533 -8.83 11.83 -1.41
N GLY A 534 -7.58 11.74 -0.93
CA GLY A 534 -7.24 11.99 0.46
C GLY A 534 -7.38 13.46 0.85
N GLY A 535 -8.55 13.83 1.39
CA GLY A 535 -8.73 15.00 2.28
C GLY A 535 -8.80 16.38 1.63
N LEU A 536 -7.80 16.81 0.86
CA LEU A 536 -7.71 18.17 0.30
C LEU A 536 -7.07 18.14 -1.11
N THR A 537 -7.75 18.74 -2.09
CA THR A 537 -7.46 18.62 -3.53
C THR A 537 -6.06 19.08 -3.94
N ASN A 538 -5.46 18.43 -4.94
CA ASN A 538 -4.58 19.13 -5.89
C ASN A 538 -4.44 18.43 -7.25
N VAL A 539 -4.56 19.22 -8.31
CA VAL A 539 -4.26 18.86 -9.71
C VAL A 539 -2.89 19.46 -10.06
N LYS A 540 -2.09 18.83 -10.94
CA LYS A 540 -0.92 19.51 -11.50
C LYS A 540 -0.63 19.19 -12.97
N SER A 541 -0.31 20.26 -13.69
CA SER A 541 0.17 20.26 -15.07
C SER A 541 1.71 20.25 -15.11
N THR A 542 2.29 19.61 -16.13
CA THR A 542 3.73 19.66 -16.43
C THR A 542 3.98 19.60 -17.94
N GLY A 543 4.54 20.65 -18.52
CA GLY A 543 5.35 20.54 -19.74
C GLY A 543 6.80 20.15 -19.39
N GLN A 544 7.62 19.62 -20.30
CA GLN A 544 7.39 19.31 -21.70
C GLN A 544 8.28 18.12 -22.12
N ASN A 545 7.77 17.31 -23.05
CA ASN A 545 8.49 16.43 -24.00
C ASN A 545 8.93 14.98 -23.61
N ALA A 546 8.74 14.10 -24.59
CA ALA A 546 9.28 12.75 -24.81
C ALA A 546 8.93 11.59 -23.84
N SER A 547 7.97 10.74 -24.27
CA SER A 547 7.42 9.54 -23.58
C SER A 547 6.70 9.86 -22.26
N TRP A 548 5.53 9.31 -21.92
CA TRP A 548 4.88 8.06 -22.34
C TRP A 548 3.43 8.29 -22.81
N GLN A 549 2.83 7.26 -23.41
CA GLN A 549 1.46 7.33 -23.95
C GLN A 549 0.42 7.60 -22.87
N SER A 550 -0.19 8.79 -22.91
CA SER A 550 -1.60 8.91 -22.53
C SER A 550 -2.41 8.13 -23.57
N ALA A 551 -2.76 6.88 -23.27
CA ALA A 551 -3.84 6.22 -23.98
C ALA A 551 -5.08 7.11 -23.82
N GLY A 552 -5.63 7.59 -24.93
CA GLY A 552 -6.78 8.47 -24.86
C GLY A 552 -7.94 7.72 -24.20
N PHE A 553 -8.40 8.19 -23.04
CA PHE A 553 -9.76 7.93 -22.59
C PHE A 553 -10.71 8.72 -23.49
N GLY A 554 -10.74 8.33 -24.76
CA GLY A 554 -11.87 8.57 -25.62
C GLY A 554 -12.81 7.37 -25.46
N ASP A 555 -14.09 7.67 -25.26
CA ASP A 555 -15.06 7.08 -26.18
C ASP A 555 -14.53 7.22 -27.62
N VAL A 556 -14.88 6.30 -28.52
CA VAL A 556 -14.41 6.24 -29.92
C VAL A 556 -14.83 7.47 -30.77
N ALA A 557 -15.41 8.49 -30.13
CA ALA A 557 -15.84 9.78 -30.64
C ALA A 557 -15.27 11.01 -29.87
N ASN A 558 -14.04 10.93 -29.32
CA ASN A 558 -13.27 12.07 -28.74
C ASN A 558 -13.81 12.70 -27.43
N ASN A 559 -14.51 11.98 -26.56
CA ASN A 559 -15.32 12.60 -25.48
C ASN A 559 -14.62 13.07 -24.17
N GLY A 560 -13.28 12.96 -24.04
CA GLY A 560 -12.49 13.67 -23.02
C GLY A 560 -11.93 12.83 -21.85
N SER A 561 -10.89 13.33 -21.18
CA SER A 561 -9.97 12.56 -20.32
C SER A 561 -10.19 12.64 -18.80
N LEU A 562 -11.09 13.50 -18.31
CA LEU A 562 -11.42 13.62 -16.88
C LEU A 562 -12.95 13.66 -16.70
N PHE A 563 -13.47 12.90 -15.73
CA PHE A 563 -14.92 12.80 -15.50
C PHE A 563 -15.32 13.05 -14.04
N VAL A 564 -16.54 13.58 -13.85
CA VAL A 564 -17.28 13.59 -12.59
C VAL A 564 -18.61 12.90 -12.84
N SER A 565 -18.96 11.89 -12.03
CA SER A 565 -20.15 11.05 -12.24
C SER A 565 -20.89 10.79 -10.93
N ASP A 566 -22.20 10.55 -11.03
CA ASP A 566 -23.03 10.05 -9.93
C ASP A 566 -22.68 8.57 -9.65
N THR A 567 -22.48 8.21 -8.38
CA THR A 567 -22.24 6.83 -7.93
C THR A 567 -23.42 5.91 -8.21
N ALA A 568 -24.66 6.41 -8.14
CA ALA A 568 -25.87 5.61 -8.36
C ALA A 568 -26.14 5.36 -9.85
N ILE A 569 -25.70 6.27 -10.73
CA ILE A 569 -25.89 6.17 -12.18
C ILE A 569 -24.58 6.57 -12.90
N PRO A 570 -23.50 5.76 -12.80
CA PRO A 570 -22.17 6.12 -13.30
C PRO A 570 -22.09 6.22 -14.82
N ALA A 571 -23.15 5.89 -15.56
CA ALA A 571 -23.28 6.20 -16.98
C ALA A 571 -23.39 7.70 -17.24
N LYS A 572 -23.98 8.50 -16.32
CA LYS A 572 -24.19 9.95 -16.47
C LYS A 572 -23.00 10.72 -15.88
N ARG A 573 -22.31 11.51 -16.71
CA ARG A 573 -21.05 12.16 -16.33
C ARG A 573 -20.94 13.58 -16.87
N LEU A 574 -20.22 14.45 -16.17
CA LEU A 574 -19.58 15.64 -16.72
C LEU A 574 -18.14 15.28 -17.13
N ALA A 575 -17.76 15.56 -18.37
CA ALA A 575 -16.46 15.25 -18.96
C ALA A 575 -15.69 16.53 -19.30
N PHE A 576 -14.36 16.48 -19.17
CA PHE A 576 -13.40 17.50 -19.58
C PHE A 576 -12.34 16.85 -20.48
N GLY A 577 -11.92 17.49 -21.57
CA GLY A 577 -10.88 16.96 -22.43
C GLY A 577 -10.41 17.87 -23.55
N TRP A 578 -9.76 17.28 -24.55
CA TRP A 578 -9.28 17.94 -25.76
C TRP A 578 -9.74 17.16 -26.98
N ASP A 579 -10.38 17.83 -27.94
CA ASP A 579 -10.66 17.27 -29.26
C ASP A 579 -9.47 17.57 -30.18
N PRO A 580 -8.67 16.56 -30.57
CA PRO A 580 -7.49 16.77 -31.40
C PRO A 580 -7.84 17.06 -32.87
N VAL A 581 -9.07 16.79 -33.32
CA VAL A 581 -9.50 17.02 -34.70
C VAL A 581 -9.82 18.49 -34.92
N ASN A 582 -10.63 19.08 -34.03
CA ASN A 582 -10.97 20.50 -34.07
C ASN A 582 -9.98 21.38 -33.29
N ASN A 583 -9.04 20.77 -32.56
CA ASN A 583 -8.00 21.42 -31.76
C ASN A 583 -8.56 22.37 -30.67
N ILE A 584 -9.54 21.89 -29.90
CA ILE A 584 -10.25 22.64 -28.86
C ILE A 584 -10.38 21.85 -27.56
N SER A 585 -10.43 22.55 -26.42
CA SER A 585 -10.82 21.96 -25.15
C SER A 585 -12.34 21.76 -25.08
N VAL A 586 -12.80 20.58 -24.65
CA VAL A 586 -14.21 20.25 -24.51
C VAL A 586 -14.61 20.11 -23.04
N VAL A 587 -15.81 20.60 -22.70
CA VAL A 587 -16.51 20.35 -21.44
C VAL A 587 -17.94 19.98 -21.78
N GLN A 588 -18.40 18.80 -21.37
CA GLN A 588 -19.69 18.27 -21.81
C GLN A 588 -20.33 17.31 -20.82
N SER A 589 -21.65 17.30 -20.75
CA SER A 589 -22.42 16.24 -20.10
C SER A 589 -22.66 15.08 -21.08
N ILE A 590 -22.32 13.87 -20.65
CA ILE A 590 -22.45 12.64 -21.42
C ILE A 590 -23.29 11.61 -20.67
N GLN A 591 -23.94 10.73 -21.44
CA GLN A 591 -24.36 9.43 -20.94
C GLN A 591 -23.62 8.36 -21.76
N ALA A 592 -22.90 7.44 -21.10
CA ALA A 592 -22.16 6.39 -21.77
C ALA A 592 -23.06 5.59 -22.73
N HIS A 593 -22.62 5.43 -23.98
CA HIS A 593 -23.35 4.79 -25.09
C HIS A 593 -24.69 5.43 -25.51
N VAL A 594 -24.98 6.68 -25.10
CA VAL A 594 -26.23 7.39 -25.44
C VAL A 594 -25.94 8.81 -25.94
N ALA A 595 -26.90 9.39 -26.66
CA ALA A 595 -26.81 10.70 -27.28
C ALA A 595 -26.36 11.84 -26.33
N PRO A 596 -25.78 12.95 -26.85
CA PRO A 596 -25.29 14.07 -26.05
C PRO A 596 -26.34 14.60 -25.07
N GLN A 597 -25.91 14.87 -23.83
CA GLN A 597 -26.80 15.40 -22.79
C GLN A 597 -26.65 16.93 -22.69
N PRO A 598 -27.70 17.69 -22.32
CA PRO A 598 -27.61 19.14 -22.16
C PRO A 598 -26.72 19.55 -20.97
N LEU A 599 -25.68 20.34 -21.23
CA LEU A 599 -24.85 20.94 -20.18
C LEU A 599 -25.45 22.28 -19.74
N ALA A 600 -26.09 22.31 -18.57
CA ALA A 600 -26.58 23.54 -17.98
C ALA A 600 -25.47 24.25 -17.18
N LEU A 601 -25.11 25.48 -17.57
CA LEU A 601 -24.28 26.36 -16.76
C LEU A 601 -25.18 27.20 -15.85
N ASN A 602 -24.89 27.18 -14.55
CA ASN A 602 -25.60 27.93 -13.51
C ASN A 602 -27.15 27.75 -13.46
N PRO A 603 -27.67 26.51 -13.34
CA PRO A 603 -29.12 26.24 -13.38
C PRO A 603 -29.92 26.81 -12.19
N SER A 604 -29.27 27.32 -11.15
CA SER A 604 -29.90 27.80 -9.91
C SER A 604 -29.89 29.33 -9.74
N GLY A 605 -29.45 30.09 -10.75
CA GLY A 605 -29.55 31.56 -10.80
C GLY A 605 -28.23 32.31 -10.60
N GLY A 606 -28.13 33.50 -11.21
CA GLY A 606 -26.92 34.33 -11.27
C GLY A 606 -26.38 34.52 -12.70
N ASN A 607 -25.34 35.34 -12.86
CA ASN A 607 -24.81 35.71 -14.18
C ASN A 607 -23.73 34.74 -14.69
N VAL A 608 -23.79 34.41 -15.99
CA VAL A 608 -22.70 33.71 -16.71
C VAL A 608 -21.98 34.73 -17.61
N TYR A 609 -20.68 34.92 -17.38
CA TYR A 609 -19.83 35.80 -18.19
C TYR A 609 -19.05 34.95 -19.20
N LEU A 610 -19.09 35.33 -20.49
CA LEU A 610 -18.42 34.61 -21.59
C LEU A 610 -17.51 35.56 -22.38
N GLY A 611 -16.29 35.11 -22.69
CA GLY A 611 -15.27 35.91 -23.38
C GLY A 611 -14.42 36.79 -22.46
N GLN A 612 -13.54 37.60 -23.07
CA GLN A 612 -12.63 38.50 -22.35
C GLN A 612 -13.36 39.77 -21.88
N GLN A 613 -12.99 40.28 -20.69
CA GLN A 613 -13.62 41.44 -20.03
C GLN A 613 -13.56 42.76 -20.85
N THR A 614 -12.63 42.89 -21.79
CA THR A 614 -12.55 44.02 -22.73
C THR A 614 -11.87 43.57 -24.01
N LEU A 615 -12.42 43.97 -25.16
CA LEU A 615 -11.87 43.74 -26.50
C LEU A 615 -11.84 45.06 -27.27
N THR A 616 -10.92 45.19 -28.22
CA THR A 616 -10.84 46.36 -29.12
C THR A 616 -11.38 45.99 -30.52
N PRO A 617 -11.73 46.96 -31.37
CA PRO A 617 -12.14 46.67 -32.75
C PRO A 617 -11.08 45.95 -33.61
N ALA A 618 -9.81 45.94 -33.16
CA ALA A 618 -8.70 45.25 -33.82
C ALA A 618 -8.31 43.91 -33.13
N SER A 619 -9.06 43.47 -32.11
CA SER A 619 -8.83 42.18 -31.45
C SER A 619 -9.05 41.04 -32.44
N VAL A 620 -8.09 40.10 -32.50
CA VAL A 620 -8.14 38.89 -33.34
C VAL A 620 -8.47 37.61 -32.56
N ALA A 621 -8.67 37.73 -31.24
CA ALA A 621 -8.97 36.64 -30.32
C ALA A 621 -9.76 37.17 -29.09
N GLY A 622 -10.27 36.26 -28.26
CA GLY A 622 -10.98 36.58 -27.01
C GLY A 622 -12.51 36.70 -27.12
N PHE A 623 -13.06 36.56 -28.33
CA PHE A 623 -14.50 36.51 -28.59
C PHE A 623 -15.11 35.17 -28.16
N PRO A 624 -16.36 35.14 -27.65
CA PRO A 624 -17.13 33.91 -27.57
C PRO A 624 -17.56 33.48 -28.98
N TYR A 625 -17.29 32.23 -29.34
CA TYR A 625 -17.74 31.62 -30.59
C TYR A 625 -19.06 30.87 -30.37
N MET A 626 -19.92 30.85 -31.39
CA MET A 626 -21.16 30.09 -31.39
C MET A 626 -21.32 29.33 -32.72
N GLY A 627 -22.10 28.24 -32.71
CA GLY A 627 -22.35 27.44 -33.91
C GLY A 627 -23.06 28.24 -35.00
N SER A 628 -22.50 28.21 -36.22
CA SER A 628 -23.07 28.82 -37.42
C SER A 628 -23.54 27.78 -38.43
N ILE A 629 -24.59 28.11 -39.18
CA ILE A 629 -25.14 27.29 -40.27
C ILE A 629 -25.28 28.11 -41.55
N ALA A 630 -25.37 27.43 -42.69
CA ALA A 630 -25.63 28.07 -43.99
C ALA A 630 -27.14 28.12 -44.27
N GLY A 631 -27.76 29.29 -44.13
CA GLY A 631 -29.19 29.50 -44.37
C GLY A 631 -30.10 29.33 -43.15
N LYS A 632 -31.42 29.52 -43.34
CA LYS A 632 -32.42 29.37 -42.26
C LYS A 632 -32.34 27.94 -41.71
N PRO A 633 -32.26 27.75 -40.38
CA PRO A 633 -32.44 26.41 -39.81
C PRO A 633 -33.85 25.87 -40.11
N THR A 634 -33.93 24.59 -40.45
CA THR A 634 -35.16 23.89 -40.85
C THR A 634 -35.57 22.77 -39.89
N GLY A 635 -34.62 22.19 -39.16
CA GLY A 635 -34.91 21.15 -38.16
C GLY A 635 -35.58 21.72 -36.91
N THR A 636 -36.42 20.90 -36.27
CA THR A 636 -37.02 21.19 -34.97
C THR A 636 -36.10 20.68 -33.86
N PRO A 637 -35.54 21.53 -33.00
CA PRO A 637 -34.73 21.09 -31.87
C PRO A 637 -35.58 20.35 -30.81
N PRO A 638 -34.99 19.39 -30.06
CA PRO A 638 -35.66 18.80 -28.90
C PRO A 638 -36.05 19.87 -27.87
N ALA A 639 -37.27 19.77 -27.33
CA ALA A 639 -37.75 20.69 -26.31
C ALA A 639 -37.04 20.43 -24.97
N ILE A 640 -36.46 21.48 -24.38
CA ILE A 640 -35.93 21.48 -23.02
C ILE A 640 -36.73 22.52 -22.22
N SER A 641 -37.31 22.10 -21.09
CA SER A 641 -38.20 22.96 -20.30
C SER A 641 -37.49 24.25 -19.86
N GLY A 642 -38.08 25.40 -20.16
CA GLY A 642 -37.53 26.72 -19.82
C GLY A 642 -36.34 27.19 -20.67
N MET A 643 -35.95 26.48 -21.73
CA MET A 643 -34.80 26.83 -22.57
C MET A 643 -35.20 26.99 -24.05
N ALA A 644 -34.56 27.94 -24.75
CA ALA A 644 -34.74 28.18 -26.18
C ALA A 644 -33.39 28.09 -26.91
N PRO A 645 -33.23 27.23 -27.94
CA PRO A 645 -31.99 27.10 -28.69
C PRO A 645 -31.85 28.21 -29.74
N PHE A 646 -30.60 28.56 -30.06
CA PHE A 646 -30.25 29.64 -30.97
C PHE A 646 -29.04 29.29 -31.85
N THR A 647 -28.92 29.92 -33.02
CA THR A 647 -27.81 29.71 -33.98
C THR A 647 -27.63 30.90 -34.93
N PHE A 648 -26.43 31.07 -35.49
CA PHE A 648 -26.14 32.12 -36.47
C PHE A 648 -26.22 31.59 -37.90
N ASP A 649 -27.10 32.18 -38.72
CA ASP A 649 -27.13 31.94 -40.16
C ASP A 649 -26.04 32.79 -40.82
N ALA A 650 -24.95 32.14 -41.24
CA ALA A 650 -23.79 32.79 -41.86
C ALA A 650 -24.08 33.28 -43.29
N THR A 651 -25.07 32.70 -43.97
CA THR A 651 -25.45 33.08 -45.35
C THR A 651 -26.24 34.38 -45.34
N ASN A 652 -27.29 34.46 -44.50
CA ASN A 652 -28.18 35.62 -44.44
C ASN A 652 -27.82 36.61 -43.32
N ARG A 653 -26.78 36.31 -42.52
CA ARG A 653 -26.31 37.11 -41.38
C ARG A 653 -27.40 37.37 -40.35
N ASN A 654 -28.08 36.32 -39.89
CA ASN A 654 -29.17 36.44 -38.93
C ASN A 654 -28.90 35.61 -37.66
N LEU A 655 -29.21 36.17 -36.50
CA LEU A 655 -29.39 35.38 -35.28
C LEU A 655 -30.78 34.74 -35.33
N ASN A 656 -30.85 33.42 -35.22
CA ASN A 656 -32.10 32.66 -35.18
C ASN A 656 -32.32 32.11 -33.78
N ILE A 657 -33.54 32.22 -33.26
CA ILE A 657 -33.96 31.68 -31.95
C ILE A 657 -35.22 30.85 -32.18
N TYR A 658 -35.27 29.62 -31.64
CA TYR A 658 -36.43 28.75 -31.79
C TYR A 658 -37.47 28.99 -30.68
N SER A 659 -38.71 29.24 -31.08
CA SER A 659 -39.87 29.40 -30.19
C SER A 659 -41.13 28.89 -30.89
N GLY A 660 -41.19 27.59 -31.17
CA GLY A 660 -42.23 26.94 -31.98
C GLY A 660 -41.96 26.99 -33.49
N ASP A 661 -41.46 28.12 -33.99
CA ASP A 661 -40.70 28.25 -35.24
C ASP A 661 -39.41 29.04 -34.97
N TRP A 662 -38.49 29.05 -35.92
CA TRP A 662 -37.27 29.83 -35.94
C TRP A 662 -37.56 31.31 -36.22
N LEU A 663 -37.61 32.09 -35.15
CA LEU A 663 -37.66 33.54 -35.18
C LEU A 663 -36.31 34.12 -35.61
N ARG A 664 -36.33 35.15 -36.45
CA ARG A 664 -35.13 35.81 -37.00
C ARG A 664 -34.95 37.20 -36.39
N ILE A 665 -33.73 37.53 -36.00
CA ILE A 665 -33.33 38.91 -35.67
C ILE A 665 -32.40 39.41 -36.79
N PRO A 666 -32.85 40.35 -37.65
CA PRO A 666 -32.03 40.89 -38.73
C PRO A 666 -30.86 41.72 -38.20
N THR A 667 -29.63 41.44 -38.64
CA THR A 667 -28.45 42.23 -38.23
C THR A 667 -28.02 43.29 -39.26
N VAL A 668 -28.70 43.36 -40.42
CA VAL A 668 -28.36 44.30 -41.50
C VAL A 668 -29.39 45.42 -41.54
N ALA A 669 -28.94 46.67 -41.35
CA ALA A 669 -29.79 47.85 -41.50
C ALA A 669 -30.23 48.03 -42.97
N ALA A 670 -31.45 48.52 -43.17
CA ALA A 670 -31.94 48.86 -44.51
C ALA A 670 -31.12 50.01 -45.12
N SER A 671 -30.69 49.88 -46.36
CA SER A 671 -30.28 51.02 -47.19
C SER A 671 -31.52 51.76 -47.72
N ALA A 672 -31.32 52.97 -48.26
CA ALA A 672 -32.41 53.69 -48.94
C ALA A 672 -32.99 52.87 -50.11
N ALA A 673 -32.14 52.16 -50.86
CA ALA A 673 -32.57 51.23 -51.91
C ALA A 673 -33.40 50.06 -51.36
N ASP A 674 -32.99 49.43 -50.25
CA ASP A 674 -33.80 48.38 -49.61
C ASP A 674 -35.20 48.89 -49.21
N MET A 675 -35.30 50.14 -48.75
CA MET A 675 -36.59 50.79 -48.43
C MET A 675 -37.44 51.08 -49.67
N TRP A 676 -36.81 51.38 -50.82
CA TRP A 676 -37.49 51.60 -52.09
C TRP A 676 -37.86 50.30 -52.81
N GLU A 677 -37.12 49.20 -52.61
CA GLU A 677 -37.43 47.90 -53.22
C GLU A 677 -38.34 47.03 -52.33
N GLY A 678 -38.44 47.35 -51.04
CA GLY A 678 -39.20 46.54 -50.07
C GLY A 678 -38.45 45.28 -49.63
N THR A 679 -37.11 45.34 -49.62
CA THR A 679 -36.23 44.18 -49.41
C THR A 679 -36.43 43.56 -48.02
N ALA A 680 -36.84 42.29 -48.01
CA ALA A 680 -37.07 41.54 -46.78
C ALA A 680 -35.79 41.27 -45.97
N ASN A 681 -35.95 41.01 -44.66
CA ASN A 681 -34.85 40.76 -43.71
C ASN A 681 -33.86 41.95 -43.59
N ARG A 682 -34.41 43.16 -43.43
CA ARG A 682 -33.65 44.38 -43.11
C ARG A 682 -34.20 45.03 -41.84
N LEU A 683 -33.33 45.58 -41.02
CA LEU A 683 -33.70 46.41 -39.88
C LEU A 683 -33.93 47.84 -40.35
N VAL A 684 -35.18 48.31 -40.30
CA VAL A 684 -35.51 49.72 -40.56
C VAL A 684 -35.05 50.55 -39.35
N GLN A 685 -34.25 51.58 -39.59
CA GLN A 685 -33.75 52.50 -38.56
C GLN A 685 -34.10 53.95 -38.94
N PRO A 686 -34.17 54.90 -37.99
CA PRO A 686 -34.47 56.30 -38.31
C PRO A 686 -33.58 56.91 -39.43
N PRO A 687 -32.27 56.63 -39.51
CA PRO A 687 -31.44 57.10 -40.62
C PRO A 687 -31.81 56.50 -41.97
N SER A 688 -32.27 55.23 -42.04
CA SER A 688 -32.65 54.60 -43.30
C SER A 688 -33.97 55.16 -43.85
N VAL A 689 -34.88 55.56 -42.96
CA VAL A 689 -36.10 56.31 -43.32
C VAL A 689 -35.70 57.69 -43.87
N ASN A 690 -34.92 58.47 -43.11
CA ASN A 690 -34.48 59.80 -43.54
C ASN A 690 -33.71 59.78 -44.87
N ALA A 691 -32.84 58.78 -45.10
CA ALA A 691 -32.11 58.62 -46.36
C ALA A 691 -33.04 58.21 -47.52
N ALA A 692 -34.06 57.38 -47.26
CA ALA A 692 -35.08 57.03 -48.26
C ALA A 692 -36.04 58.20 -48.57
N ASP A 693 -36.17 59.17 -47.67
CA ASP A 693 -36.94 60.41 -47.84
C ASP A 693 -36.15 61.59 -48.45
N ALA A 694 -34.83 61.48 -48.57
CA ALA A 694 -33.99 62.52 -49.16
C ALA A 694 -34.35 62.75 -50.66
N PRO A 695 -34.54 64.01 -51.12
CA PRO A 695 -34.85 64.28 -52.51
C PRO A 695 -33.69 63.96 -53.47
N VAL A 696 -33.96 63.15 -54.49
CA VAL A 696 -33.04 62.89 -55.60
C VAL A 696 -33.04 64.07 -56.56
N THR A 697 -31.86 64.63 -56.87
CA THR A 697 -31.75 65.72 -57.84
C THR A 697 -31.84 65.15 -59.26
N LEU A 698 -32.70 65.74 -60.07
CA LEU A 698 -32.89 65.43 -61.49
C LEU A 698 -32.25 66.53 -62.34
N ASN A 699 -31.63 66.12 -63.44
CA ASN A 699 -31.25 67.05 -64.49
C ASN A 699 -32.49 67.44 -65.30
N ASP A 700 -32.51 68.67 -65.80
CA ASP A 700 -33.55 69.14 -66.70
C ASP A 700 -33.22 68.74 -68.14
N ASP A 701 -34.18 68.11 -68.80
CA ASP A 701 -34.08 67.57 -70.15
C ASP A 701 -35.47 67.67 -70.82
N LEU A 702 -35.55 67.54 -72.14
CA LEU A 702 -36.82 67.58 -72.86
C LEU A 702 -37.78 66.48 -72.38
N HIS A 703 -37.25 65.35 -71.91
CA HIS A 703 -37.97 64.23 -71.31
C HIS A 703 -37.28 63.77 -70.02
N VAL A 704 -37.99 63.86 -68.90
CA VAL A 704 -37.53 63.46 -67.56
C VAL A 704 -38.37 62.29 -67.07
N VAL A 705 -37.74 61.14 -66.86
CA VAL A 705 -38.37 59.91 -66.35
C VAL A 705 -38.01 59.73 -64.87
N LEU A 706 -39.00 59.61 -63.99
CA LEU A 706 -38.77 59.24 -62.59
C LEU A 706 -38.59 57.73 -62.46
N ASN A 707 -37.66 57.28 -61.59
CA ASN A 707 -37.49 55.85 -61.31
C ASN A 707 -37.66 55.55 -59.83
N PHE A 708 -38.80 54.98 -59.45
CA PHE A 708 -39.17 54.77 -58.05
C PHE A 708 -38.40 53.64 -57.32
N SER A 709 -37.46 52.97 -57.99
CA SER A 709 -36.43 52.15 -57.32
C SER A 709 -35.18 52.94 -56.88
N THR A 710 -35.02 54.19 -57.36
CA THR A 710 -33.87 55.07 -57.04
C THR A 710 -34.22 56.27 -56.17
N GLY A 711 -35.49 56.48 -55.86
CA GLY A 711 -35.98 57.57 -55.04
C GLY A 711 -37.51 57.64 -54.99
N LYS A 712 -38.05 58.36 -54.02
CA LYS A 712 -39.50 58.70 -53.96
C LYS A 712 -39.78 60.20 -53.88
N ASN A 713 -38.82 60.96 -53.35
CA ASN A 713 -38.83 62.41 -53.39
C ASN A 713 -37.78 62.89 -54.40
N TYR A 714 -38.11 63.95 -55.15
CA TYR A 714 -37.28 64.46 -56.24
C TYR A 714 -37.15 65.98 -56.19
N SER A 715 -36.06 66.52 -56.76
CA SER A 715 -35.87 67.95 -56.99
C SER A 715 -35.44 68.19 -58.43
N LEU A 716 -36.17 69.03 -59.15
CA LEU A 716 -35.94 69.40 -60.55
C LEU A 716 -35.80 70.92 -60.65
N HIS A 717 -34.80 71.39 -61.41
CA HIS A 717 -34.54 72.82 -61.63
C HIS A 717 -34.66 73.15 -63.12
N LEU A 718 -35.71 73.88 -63.50
CA LEU A 718 -36.09 74.09 -64.89
C LEU A 718 -35.21 75.17 -65.55
N THR A 719 -34.54 74.77 -66.62
CA THR A 719 -33.64 75.58 -67.45
C THR A 719 -33.98 75.48 -68.95
N LEU A 720 -34.91 74.60 -69.34
CA LEU A 720 -35.52 74.50 -70.67
C LEU A 720 -36.90 75.20 -70.73
N PRO A 721 -37.43 75.57 -71.91
CA PRO A 721 -38.73 76.26 -72.01
C PRO A 721 -39.92 75.36 -71.64
N VAL A 722 -39.84 74.08 -72.02
CA VAL A 722 -40.85 73.04 -71.75
C VAL A 722 -40.11 71.74 -71.41
N THR A 723 -40.46 71.14 -70.28
CA THR A 723 -39.93 69.85 -69.81
C THR A 723 -41.07 68.85 -69.73
N ASN A 724 -40.96 67.70 -70.41
CA ASN A 724 -41.96 66.62 -70.29
C ASN A 724 -41.57 65.70 -69.13
N LEU A 725 -42.42 65.61 -68.11
CA LEU A 725 -42.30 64.65 -67.03
C LEU A 725 -43.03 63.36 -67.44
N ASP A 726 -42.28 62.39 -67.95
CA ASP A 726 -42.80 61.13 -68.49
C ASP A 726 -43.35 60.22 -67.38
N ASN A 727 -44.07 59.17 -67.78
CA ASN A 727 -44.60 58.15 -66.87
C ASN A 727 -43.46 57.48 -66.06
N PRO A 728 -43.54 57.45 -64.72
CA PRO A 728 -42.48 56.85 -63.90
C PRO A 728 -42.28 55.34 -64.10
N LEU A 729 -41.04 54.90 -63.90
CA LEU A 729 -40.64 53.50 -63.86
C LEU A 729 -40.73 52.95 -62.42
N ASN A 730 -40.88 51.62 -62.33
CA ASN A 730 -40.86 50.86 -61.07
C ASN A 730 -41.88 51.34 -60.02
N VAL A 731 -43.07 51.72 -60.48
CA VAL A 731 -44.16 52.21 -59.61
C VAL A 731 -44.69 51.09 -58.72
N VAL A 732 -44.57 51.27 -57.40
CA VAL A 732 -45.07 50.36 -56.37
C VAL A 732 -46.37 50.94 -55.78
N PRO A 733 -47.53 50.24 -55.88
CA PRO A 733 -48.79 50.68 -55.28
C PRO A 733 -48.68 50.96 -53.78
N GLY A 734 -49.39 51.98 -53.30
CA GLY A 734 -49.38 52.43 -51.91
C GLY A 734 -48.21 53.33 -51.51
N ARG A 735 -47.24 53.58 -52.41
CA ARG A 735 -46.15 54.53 -52.17
C ARG A 735 -46.58 55.98 -52.43
N THR A 736 -46.06 56.90 -51.64
CA THR A 736 -46.24 58.36 -51.79
C THR A 736 -44.89 59.07 -51.87
N GLY A 737 -44.91 60.30 -52.39
CA GLY A 737 -43.74 61.17 -52.46
C GLY A 737 -44.05 62.55 -53.04
N PHE A 738 -43.01 63.33 -53.32
CA PHE A 738 -43.15 64.63 -53.98
C PHE A 738 -42.05 64.91 -55.01
N ILE A 739 -42.30 65.89 -55.87
CA ILE A 739 -41.32 66.47 -56.80
C ILE A 739 -41.28 67.97 -56.53
N ARG A 740 -40.15 68.48 -56.05
CA ARG A 740 -39.90 69.91 -55.90
C ARG A 740 -39.39 70.45 -57.23
N ILE A 741 -40.22 71.24 -57.90
CA ILE A 741 -39.90 71.91 -59.16
C ILE A 741 -39.51 73.34 -58.83
N SER A 742 -38.41 73.84 -59.39
CA SER A 742 -37.96 75.22 -59.22
C SER A 742 -37.66 75.87 -60.56
N GLN A 743 -38.10 77.12 -60.75
CA GLN A 743 -37.74 77.95 -61.90
C GLN A 743 -36.29 78.43 -61.78
N ASP A 744 -35.65 78.72 -62.92
CA ASP A 744 -34.42 79.51 -62.95
C ASP A 744 -34.66 80.99 -62.59
N ALA A 745 -33.59 81.78 -62.61
CA ALA A 745 -33.67 83.23 -62.38
C ALA A 745 -34.39 84.01 -63.50
N THR A 746 -34.83 83.35 -64.57
CA THR A 746 -35.57 83.94 -65.69
C THR A 746 -37.08 83.73 -65.55
N GLY A 747 -37.49 82.56 -65.06
CA GLY A 747 -38.88 82.13 -65.06
C GLY A 747 -39.41 81.79 -66.46
N GLY A 748 -40.71 81.57 -66.56
CA GLY A 748 -41.43 81.27 -67.79
C GLY A 748 -41.38 79.80 -68.24
N ARG A 749 -40.77 78.89 -67.45
CA ARG A 749 -40.63 77.48 -67.84
C ARG A 749 -41.90 76.71 -67.49
N SER A 750 -42.29 75.76 -68.33
CA SER A 750 -43.47 74.92 -68.10
C SER A 750 -43.13 73.43 -68.04
N VAL A 751 -44.00 72.65 -67.37
CA VAL A 751 -43.89 71.19 -67.28
C VAL A 751 -45.17 70.57 -67.84
N ALA A 752 -45.00 69.62 -68.76
CA ALA A 752 -46.06 68.74 -69.21
C ALA A 752 -45.97 67.40 -68.47
N PHE A 753 -47.09 66.70 -68.29
CA PHE A 753 -47.15 65.47 -67.48
C PHE A 753 -47.59 64.28 -68.32
N GLY A 754 -46.94 63.13 -68.12
CA GLY A 754 -47.34 61.83 -68.66
C GLY A 754 -48.72 61.39 -68.15
N ASN A 755 -49.36 60.50 -68.90
CA ASN A 755 -50.75 60.10 -68.63
C ASN A 755 -50.96 59.29 -67.33
N ALA A 756 -49.88 58.88 -66.64
CA ALA A 756 -49.94 58.27 -65.31
C ALA A 756 -50.31 59.27 -64.20
N PHE A 757 -49.97 60.56 -64.36
CA PHE A 757 -50.30 61.60 -63.38
C PHE A 757 -51.78 62.00 -63.49
N LYS A 758 -52.58 61.65 -62.48
CA LYS A 758 -54.03 61.93 -62.41
C LYS A 758 -54.28 63.15 -61.52
N PHE A 759 -54.73 64.24 -62.12
CA PHE A 759 -55.06 65.48 -61.42
C PHE A 759 -56.58 65.61 -61.16
N PRO A 760 -57.01 66.33 -60.10
CA PRO A 760 -58.42 66.65 -59.88
C PRO A 760 -59.06 67.30 -61.11
N GLY A 761 -60.23 66.81 -61.51
CA GLY A 761 -60.94 67.28 -62.71
C GLY A 761 -60.25 66.95 -64.06
N GLY A 762 -59.15 66.18 -64.05
CA GLY A 762 -58.40 65.82 -65.26
C GLY A 762 -57.53 66.93 -65.85
N ILE A 763 -57.37 68.07 -65.14
CA ILE A 763 -56.62 69.23 -65.61
C ILE A 763 -55.26 69.26 -64.87
N PRO A 764 -54.11 69.12 -65.57
CA PRO A 764 -52.80 69.28 -64.96
C PRO A 764 -52.61 70.67 -64.34
N CYS A 765 -51.94 70.73 -63.19
CA CYS A 765 -51.59 72.01 -62.59
C CYS A 765 -50.51 72.71 -63.41
N VAL A 766 -50.60 74.04 -63.52
CA VAL A 766 -49.57 74.87 -64.14
C VAL A 766 -48.53 75.21 -63.07
N VAL A 767 -47.29 74.74 -63.23
CA VAL A 767 -46.19 75.10 -62.32
C VAL A 767 -45.98 76.61 -62.29
N ALA A 768 -45.67 77.15 -61.10
CA ALA A 768 -45.44 78.58 -60.95
C ALA A 768 -44.27 79.05 -61.83
N SER A 769 -44.49 80.10 -62.62
CA SER A 769 -43.59 80.54 -63.69
C SER A 769 -42.81 81.83 -63.39
N ALA A 770 -42.93 82.40 -62.19
CA ALA A 770 -42.12 83.55 -61.79
C ALA A 770 -40.64 83.13 -61.56
N PRO A 771 -39.67 84.04 -61.76
CA PRO A 771 -38.26 83.79 -61.45
C PRO A 771 -38.05 83.18 -60.06
N ASN A 772 -37.28 82.09 -59.98
CA ASN A 772 -37.00 81.32 -58.76
C ASN A 772 -38.21 80.72 -58.03
N ALA A 773 -39.43 80.75 -58.62
CA ALA A 773 -40.62 80.20 -57.99
C ALA A 773 -40.50 78.67 -57.79
N ILE A 774 -41.06 78.18 -56.69
CA ILE A 774 -41.05 76.76 -56.32
C ILE A 774 -42.47 76.22 -56.39
N SER A 775 -42.62 75.01 -56.92
CA SER A 775 -43.87 74.23 -56.91
C SER A 775 -43.58 72.82 -56.41
N TYR A 776 -44.51 72.23 -55.67
CA TYR A 776 -44.42 70.84 -55.21
C TYR A 776 -45.52 70.01 -55.89
N ILE A 777 -45.13 68.97 -56.61
CA ILE A 777 -46.05 67.97 -57.16
C ILE A 777 -46.07 66.79 -56.20
N ARG A 778 -47.15 66.64 -55.42
CA ARG A 778 -47.36 65.52 -54.49
C ARG A 778 -48.05 64.38 -55.24
N TRP A 779 -47.61 63.15 -55.00
CA TRP A 779 -48.16 61.97 -55.67
C TRP A 779 -48.38 60.79 -54.71
N SER A 780 -49.36 59.96 -55.05
CA SER A 780 -49.67 58.68 -54.41
C SER A 780 -49.97 57.63 -55.48
N ALA A 781 -49.20 56.53 -55.50
CA ALA A 781 -49.38 55.46 -56.46
C ALA A 781 -50.57 54.57 -56.07
N PHE A 782 -51.64 54.60 -56.87
CA PHE A 782 -52.80 53.72 -56.68
C PHE A 782 -52.58 52.36 -57.36
N SER A 783 -51.93 52.36 -58.52
CA SER A 783 -51.52 51.17 -59.26
C SER A 783 -50.10 51.36 -59.83
N SER A 784 -49.58 50.37 -60.56
CA SER A 784 -48.30 50.50 -61.27
C SER A 784 -48.32 51.47 -62.46
N THR A 785 -49.48 52.02 -62.82
CA THR A 785 -49.64 52.96 -63.95
C THR A 785 -50.48 54.20 -63.60
N GLU A 786 -50.86 54.39 -62.33
CA GLU A 786 -51.75 55.46 -61.90
C GLU A 786 -51.25 56.15 -60.63
N LEU A 787 -51.01 57.46 -60.73
CA LEU A 787 -50.54 58.33 -59.66
C LEU A 787 -51.60 59.39 -59.37
N SER A 788 -52.28 59.30 -58.22
CA SER A 788 -53.13 60.39 -57.72
C SER A 788 -52.22 61.58 -57.38
N THR A 789 -52.43 62.72 -58.05
CA THR A 789 -51.48 63.83 -58.10
C THR A 789 -52.14 65.15 -57.70
N ALA A 790 -51.47 65.94 -56.85
CA ALA A 790 -51.91 67.27 -56.41
C ALA A 790 -50.71 68.22 -56.34
N CYS A 791 -50.95 69.54 -56.40
CA CYS A 791 -49.87 70.52 -56.49
C CYS A 791 -50.01 71.65 -55.46
N ASP A 792 -48.88 72.03 -54.88
CA ASP A 792 -48.71 73.32 -54.19
C ASP A 792 -47.91 74.24 -55.10
N LEU A 793 -48.42 75.44 -55.39
CA LEU A 793 -47.86 76.37 -56.36
C LEU A 793 -47.38 77.66 -55.67
N ASP A 794 -46.30 78.26 -56.18
CA ASP A 794 -45.65 79.47 -55.63
C ASP A 794 -45.40 79.37 -54.11
N VAL A 795 -44.75 78.28 -53.71
CA VAL A 795 -44.34 78.04 -52.31
C VAL A 795 -43.12 78.91 -52.02
N ARG A 796 -43.23 79.81 -51.03
CA ARG A 796 -42.23 80.81 -50.66
C ARG A 796 -41.67 80.57 -49.26
#